data_AF-A0A970KKL4-F1
#
_entry.id   AF-A0A970KKL4-F1
#
_cell.length_a   1.000
_cell.length_b   1.000
_cell.length_c   1.000
_cell.angle_alpha   90.00
_cell.angle_beta   90.00
_cell.angle_gamma   90.00
#
_symmetry.space_group_name_H-M   'P 1'
#
loop_
_entity.id
_entity.type
_entity.pdbx_description
1 polymer ?
#
loop_
_entity_poly.entity_id
_entity_poly.type
_entity_poly.pdbx_seq_one_letter_code
_entity_poly.pdbx_strand_id
1 'polypeptide(L)'
;MFKRNFILTLVLCATSAAFAFDIARDGKAVAVIATGAKPSASTLGAAEELAKYLGKMCGGTFEILQEAPPEGRPCIYVGGPCEDVGFDGLCLRVEKDKNRLLLTGHQPRGPVYAVYELLERLGCGFWADDNETVPEMKDISVADDLNFTDRPVLRLRGNSGTTAVYNPGWCPKARLNGNGGTPARLGGSYFVDFSESSVGLNGYNELAKECFALHPEWYSLVRNKNTGKMERTPEQLCFTNPEVLEKLVELARARLEKNPDLEFIGCSYADVAPPCSCPQCSALAGREGSKAAILLNGVNYIARDLADDYPNVTVTFLAYGMSSIIPPKNLKLEPNVACVFANLARNYAKPPPRDGLLKRWCELTNGKVYIWGYGAMFHNYIMPTPTVDLIGEEMRVYRDLGCLGVSSQLSQDQLSDCIDLLCWLFGKMAWNPDYDEWALIDKWCDGALGAGSPYLKKWLRMERDYRPNIRYLGPYEKDNRVCLSPELLLEGNRLFLEALDAVKDDKRATRQLEQMYGSIVSVMVQRYNFDIAATAKGIAATNEAAAKALRILPLPSREDYYQQLAHFCRKYRAGWFGEGQGSILNRTHHGEILRVNGKPPPWTFQNPISETPVQDPFVTFDKESGYYYFLCTPAYGDQIEIRRGRVANKLVNTEAAGDRCIAWRPPKKKGDAPIVGNITAPELHKGTDGKWYIYASGSDGITLSTGGNKALDAELGDMGGMIDLMDGGASTSLKSDRGFTDMIEASENRLFVLQSKGDDPFGGFEFKGILDKTISALDPTIFTGHDGVLYMAYARQIAGTQIELRKMKDYLSFDPDVKPIPVVTANSTSDIFEAPAFIQKDGRTFLIYSCNGRWSNSGKMMIRELAGTDVLRNSSWGGRRGAKDFLVPGNRINSRTEERDRRAQIHGPGHASFFSSPDGSEIWCAYHAMFRPNVGTGPADTYCYQQRVDYEDDGAPIMGQGEVAGSTTGNRIEGASTFFIVPMGEKWEEPPAKKKDTPAPAPAAEEPAAEE
;
A
#
# COMPACT_ATOMS: atom_id res chain seq x y z
N MET A 1 -39.30 24.94 24.45
CA MET A 1 -39.47 26.35 24.83
C MET A 1 -38.12 26.90 25.27
N PHE A 2 -37.84 28.15 24.93
CA PHE A 2 -36.55 28.87 24.97
C PHE A 2 -35.56 28.56 23.83
N LYS A 3 -35.89 29.16 22.67
CA LYS A 3 -34.96 29.53 21.60
C LYS A 3 -33.98 30.59 22.12
N ARG A 4 -32.70 30.49 21.80
CA ARG A 4 -31.77 31.63 21.85
C ARG A 4 -30.96 31.65 20.56
N ASN A 5 -31.27 32.65 19.74
CA ASN A 5 -30.69 32.93 18.43
C ASN A 5 -29.23 33.37 18.58
N PHE A 6 -28.34 32.82 17.77
CA PHE A 6 -27.03 33.42 17.46
C PHE A 6 -27.30 34.66 16.61
N ILE A 7 -27.00 35.85 17.16
CA ILE A 7 -27.02 37.10 16.41
C ILE A 7 -25.66 37.27 15.76
N LEU A 8 -25.65 37.17 14.43
CA LEU A 8 -24.65 37.77 13.56
C LEU A 8 -24.66 39.27 13.82
N THR A 9 -23.63 39.82 14.47
CA THR A 9 -23.52 41.27 14.64
C THR A 9 -22.89 41.84 13.36
N LEU A 10 -23.74 42.14 12.38
CA LEU A 10 -23.46 43.14 11.36
C LEU A 10 -23.35 44.48 12.07
N VAL A 11 -22.14 45.01 12.22
CA VAL A 11 -21.94 46.40 12.63
C VAL A 11 -22.16 47.27 11.41
N LEU A 12 -23.34 47.92 11.33
CA LEU A 12 -23.56 49.05 10.44
C LEU A 12 -24.31 50.15 11.22
N CYS A 13 -23.53 51.17 11.57
CA CYS A 13 -23.85 52.56 11.90
C CYS A 13 -24.81 52.91 13.05
N ALA A 14 -24.22 53.32 14.18
CA ALA A 14 -24.58 54.56 14.86
C ALA A 14 -23.37 55.09 15.65
N THR A 15 -22.98 56.34 15.38
CA THR A 15 -21.93 57.08 16.08
C THR A 15 -22.26 57.25 17.57
N SER A 16 -21.78 56.34 18.42
CA SER A 16 -21.32 56.72 19.75
C SER A 16 -19.80 56.72 19.68
N ALA A 17 -19.16 57.85 19.99
CA ALA A 17 -17.70 57.91 20.15
C ALA A 17 -17.31 57.03 21.35
N ALA A 18 -17.23 55.72 21.13
CA ALA A 18 -16.45 54.84 21.96
C ALA A 18 -15.01 55.27 21.73
N PHE A 19 -14.38 55.79 22.77
CA PHE A 19 -12.96 56.10 22.75
C PHE A 19 -12.21 54.85 22.24
N ALA A 20 -11.31 55.04 21.27
CA ALA A 20 -10.59 53.96 20.63
C ALA A 20 -9.09 54.30 20.61
N PHE A 21 -8.24 53.28 20.71
CA PHE A 21 -6.81 53.44 20.49
C PHE A 21 -6.54 53.34 18.99
N ASP A 22 -6.14 54.45 18.38
CA ASP A 22 -5.89 54.53 16.93
C ASP A 22 -4.49 54.02 16.58
N ILE A 23 -4.45 53.02 15.70
CA ILE A 23 -3.22 52.44 15.15
C ILE A 23 -2.87 53.13 13.82
N ALA A 24 -3.86 53.30 12.94
CA ALA A 24 -3.71 53.97 11.65
C ALA A 24 -4.96 54.77 11.29
N ARG A 25 -4.79 55.88 10.56
CA ARG A 25 -5.85 56.72 10.01
C ARG A 25 -5.50 57.16 8.59
N ASP A 26 -6.48 57.14 7.70
CA ASP A 26 -6.32 57.52 6.28
C ASP A 26 -5.15 56.79 5.59
N GLY A 27 -4.91 55.54 5.97
CA GLY A 27 -3.82 54.71 5.44
C GLY A 27 -2.42 55.03 6.00
N LYS A 28 -2.32 55.89 7.01
CA LYS A 28 -1.04 56.28 7.65
C LYS A 28 -0.98 55.80 9.09
N ALA A 29 0.20 55.37 9.51
CA ALA A 29 0.45 54.99 10.90
C ALA A 29 0.28 56.21 11.82
N VAL A 30 -0.54 56.06 12.86
CA VAL A 30 -0.72 57.04 13.94
C VAL A 30 0.09 56.63 15.17
N ALA A 31 0.15 55.33 15.45
CA ALA A 31 0.97 54.77 16.51
C ALA A 31 2.35 54.31 16.02
N VAL A 32 3.36 54.46 16.88
CA VAL A 32 4.67 53.82 16.71
C VAL A 32 4.74 52.49 17.43
N ILE A 33 5.64 51.61 16.98
CA ILE A 33 5.91 50.36 17.67
C ILE A 33 7.18 50.54 18.50
N ALA A 34 7.13 50.26 19.80
CA ALA A 34 8.30 50.29 20.68
C ALA A 34 8.58 48.89 21.24
N THR A 35 9.85 48.58 21.49
CA THR A 35 10.28 47.24 21.97
C THR A 35 11.16 47.28 23.22
N GLY A 36 11.56 48.47 23.69
CA GLY A 36 12.57 48.64 24.75
C GLY A 36 14.00 48.67 24.20
N ALA A 37 14.96 49.09 25.03
CA ALA A 37 16.35 49.35 24.61
C ALA A 37 17.17 48.11 24.21
N LYS A 38 16.72 46.90 24.57
CA LYS A 38 17.41 45.62 24.31
C LYS A 38 16.38 44.48 24.17
N PRO A 39 15.58 44.48 23.10
CA PRO A 39 14.54 43.47 22.96
C PRO A 39 15.15 42.08 22.75
N SER A 40 14.45 41.04 23.23
CA SER A 40 14.77 39.67 22.83
C SER A 40 14.57 39.50 21.32
N ALA A 41 15.22 38.49 20.72
CA ALA A 41 15.06 38.20 19.29
C ALA A 41 13.58 38.01 18.92
N SER A 42 12.81 37.36 19.78
CA SER A 42 11.37 37.14 19.58
C SER A 42 10.53 38.41 19.73
N THR A 43 10.92 39.33 20.61
CA THR A 43 10.25 40.64 20.76
C THR A 43 10.45 41.50 19.51
N LEU A 44 11.69 41.58 19.01
CA LEU A 44 11.97 42.31 17.77
C LEU A 44 11.24 41.68 16.58
N GLY A 45 11.32 40.36 16.43
CA GLY A 45 10.62 39.66 15.34
C GLY A 45 9.09 39.78 15.42
N ALA A 46 8.51 39.83 16.61
CA ALA A 46 7.09 40.12 16.80
C ALA A 46 6.72 41.54 16.34
N ALA A 47 7.54 42.54 16.69
CA ALA A 47 7.35 43.93 16.24
C ALA A 47 7.47 44.06 14.71
N GLU A 48 8.42 43.37 14.09
CA GLU A 48 8.58 43.31 12.63
C GLU A 48 7.36 42.68 11.94
N GLU A 49 6.86 41.55 12.45
CA GLU A 49 5.66 40.92 11.92
C GLU A 49 4.44 41.82 12.07
N LEU A 50 4.29 42.51 13.21
CA LEU A 50 3.22 43.47 13.42
C LEU A 50 3.27 44.63 12.39
N ALA A 51 4.44 45.27 12.25
CA ALA A 51 4.64 46.36 11.30
C ALA A 51 4.34 45.93 9.86
N LYS A 52 4.81 44.72 9.48
CA LYS A 52 4.56 44.12 8.17
C LYS A 52 3.08 43.94 7.88
N TYR A 53 2.31 43.35 8.79
CA TYR A 53 0.89 43.09 8.52
C TYR A 53 0.04 44.35 8.62
N LEU A 54 0.27 45.23 9.60
CA LEU A 54 -0.42 46.52 9.65
C LEU A 54 -0.15 47.35 8.39
N GLY A 55 1.09 47.34 7.89
CA GLY A 55 1.44 48.00 6.64
C GLY A 55 0.77 47.39 5.41
N LYS A 56 0.64 46.06 5.34
CA LYS A 56 -0.17 45.40 4.30
C LYS A 56 -1.66 45.78 4.39
N MET A 57 -2.20 45.98 5.59
CA MET A 57 -3.60 46.33 5.78
C MET A 57 -3.91 47.77 5.37
N CYS A 58 -3.10 48.75 5.79
CA CYS A 58 -3.42 50.17 5.57
C CYS A 58 -2.60 50.86 4.48
N GLY A 59 -1.53 50.22 3.98
CA GLY A 59 -0.58 50.80 3.01
C GLY A 59 0.48 51.73 3.63
N GLY A 60 0.45 51.91 4.95
CA GLY A 60 1.36 52.79 5.68
C GLY A 60 2.62 52.09 6.20
N THR A 61 3.67 52.86 6.47
CA THR A 61 4.90 52.36 7.12
C THR A 61 4.83 52.60 8.63
N PHE A 62 5.16 51.57 9.42
CA PHE A 62 5.21 51.66 10.88
C PHE A 62 6.66 51.74 11.35
N GLU A 63 6.97 52.79 12.12
CA GLU A 63 8.27 52.98 12.76
C GLU A 63 8.43 52.02 13.94
N ILE A 64 9.57 51.32 14.01
CA ILE A 64 9.94 50.43 15.12
C ILE A 64 11.08 51.08 15.91
N LEU A 65 10.79 51.43 17.17
CA LEU A 65 11.72 52.02 18.13
C LEU A 65 12.27 50.92 19.05
N GLN A 66 13.59 50.73 19.05
CA GLN A 66 14.30 49.88 20.03
C GLN A 66 14.65 50.71 21.27
N GLU A 67 13.64 51.34 21.85
CA GLU A 67 13.74 52.23 23.01
C GLU A 67 12.49 52.09 23.88
N ALA A 68 12.47 52.76 25.03
CA ALA A 68 11.27 52.83 25.87
C ALA A 68 10.11 53.51 25.11
N PRO A 69 8.85 53.19 25.44
CA PRO A 69 7.69 53.86 24.85
C PRO A 69 7.79 55.39 24.99
N PRO A 70 7.61 56.17 23.90
CA PRO A 70 7.67 57.62 23.94
C PRO A 70 6.49 58.20 24.74
N GLU A 71 6.74 59.24 25.55
CA GLU A 71 5.68 59.94 26.28
C GLU A 71 4.76 60.73 25.33
N GLY A 72 3.44 60.66 25.56
CA GLY A 72 2.44 61.47 24.85
C GLY A 72 2.14 61.07 23.40
N ARG A 73 3.00 60.28 22.74
CA ARG A 73 2.79 59.76 21.38
C ARG A 73 2.08 58.39 21.45
N PRO A 74 1.02 58.14 20.65
CA PRO A 74 0.40 56.83 20.59
C PRO A 74 1.43 55.74 20.30
N CYS A 75 1.49 54.70 21.15
CA CYS A 75 2.53 53.69 21.07
C CYS A 75 1.97 52.28 21.25
N ILE A 76 2.40 51.35 20.39
CA ILE A 76 2.23 49.91 20.59
C ILE A 76 3.52 49.37 21.21
N TYR A 77 3.47 48.96 22.47
CA TYR A 77 4.63 48.43 23.18
C TYR A 77 4.65 46.90 23.11
N VAL A 78 5.65 46.35 22.42
CA VAL A 78 5.80 44.92 22.19
C VAL A 78 6.84 44.33 23.14
N GLY A 79 6.51 43.23 23.82
CA GLY A 79 7.44 42.45 24.64
C GLY A 79 7.82 43.03 26.00
N GLY A 80 7.14 44.10 26.45
CA GLY A 80 7.29 44.63 27.81
C GLY A 80 6.91 43.65 28.93
N PRO A 81 7.31 43.86 30.18
CA PRO A 81 7.00 42.92 31.27
C PRO A 81 5.48 42.73 31.46
N CYS A 82 5.06 41.50 31.74
CA CYS A 82 3.68 41.14 32.05
C CYS A 82 3.66 40.02 33.07
N GLU A 83 3.14 40.34 34.26
CA GLU A 83 3.00 39.39 35.35
C GLU A 83 1.82 38.43 35.09
N ASP A 84 1.89 37.22 35.66
CA ASP A 84 0.78 36.26 35.78
C ASP A 84 0.18 35.65 34.50
N VAL A 85 0.86 35.71 33.35
CA VAL A 85 0.36 35.09 32.09
C VAL A 85 0.62 33.58 31.96
N GLY A 86 1.56 33.02 32.74
CA GLY A 86 1.93 31.60 32.70
C GLY A 86 2.69 31.17 31.43
N PHE A 87 3.09 29.89 31.34
CA PHE A 87 3.90 29.37 30.23
C PHE A 87 3.26 29.64 28.87
N ASP A 88 4.03 30.27 27.96
CA ASP A 88 3.60 30.67 26.61
C ASP A 88 2.37 31.61 26.57
N GLY A 89 1.93 32.15 27.71
CA GLY A 89 0.77 33.04 27.79
C GLY A 89 0.98 34.38 27.07
N LEU A 90 -0.12 35.02 26.67
CA LEU A 90 -0.17 36.29 25.96
C LEU A 90 -1.03 37.33 26.70
N CYS A 91 -0.80 38.60 26.38
CA CYS A 91 -1.52 39.75 26.91
C CYS A 91 -1.64 40.85 25.85
N LEU A 92 -2.86 41.34 25.64
CA LEU A 92 -3.21 42.53 24.86
C LEU A 92 -3.91 43.50 25.81
N ARG A 93 -3.36 44.69 26.02
CA ARG A 93 -3.94 45.66 26.95
C ARG A 93 -3.77 47.10 26.49
N VAL A 94 -4.85 47.86 26.44
CA VAL A 94 -4.77 49.32 26.28
C VAL A 94 -4.59 49.98 27.65
N GLU A 95 -3.56 50.80 27.80
CA GLU A 95 -3.31 51.67 28.94
C GLU A 95 -3.65 53.11 28.52
N LYS A 96 -4.92 53.48 28.72
CA LYS A 96 -5.50 54.77 28.28
C LYS A 96 -4.66 55.97 28.74
N ASP A 97 -4.32 56.01 30.03
CA ASP A 97 -3.57 57.12 30.63
C ASP A 97 -2.16 57.29 30.05
N LYS A 98 -1.64 56.25 29.39
CA LYS A 98 -0.31 56.24 28.78
C LYS A 98 -0.37 56.31 27.26
N ASN A 99 -1.57 56.39 26.67
CA ASN A 99 -1.79 56.32 25.23
C ASN A 99 -1.03 55.13 24.59
N ARG A 100 -1.18 53.95 25.18
CA ARG A 100 -0.34 52.78 24.88
C ARG A 100 -1.16 51.50 24.70
N LEU A 101 -0.85 50.72 23.66
CA LEU A 101 -1.31 49.35 23.47
C LEU A 101 -0.16 48.38 23.78
N LEU A 102 -0.29 47.58 24.82
CA LEU A 102 0.67 46.57 25.22
C LEU A 102 0.37 45.24 24.51
N LEU A 103 1.37 44.69 23.80
CA LEU A 103 1.34 43.36 23.19
C LEU A 103 2.51 42.54 23.73
N THR A 104 2.23 41.65 24.68
CA THR A 104 3.30 40.97 25.40
C THR A 104 2.87 39.61 25.94
N GLY A 105 3.74 38.92 26.68
CA GLY A 105 3.45 37.65 27.32
C GLY A 105 4.71 36.98 27.87
N HIS A 106 4.58 35.69 28.20
CA HIS A 106 5.68 34.89 28.69
C HIS A 106 6.73 34.66 27.59
N GLN A 107 7.95 35.10 27.82
CA GLN A 107 9.04 34.95 26.86
C GLN A 107 9.42 33.46 26.70
N PRO A 108 9.91 33.04 25.52
CA PRO A 108 10.15 33.85 24.34
C PRO A 108 8.93 34.02 23.41
N ARG A 109 7.89 33.18 23.51
CA ARG A 109 6.82 33.11 22.50
C ARG A 109 5.62 34.04 22.75
N GLY A 110 5.36 34.42 23.99
CA GLY A 110 4.20 35.24 24.38
C GLY A 110 3.99 36.53 23.57
N PRO A 111 5.03 37.34 23.31
CA PRO A 111 4.90 38.54 22.47
C PRO A 111 4.51 38.23 21.02
N VAL A 112 5.07 37.15 20.43
CA VAL A 112 4.74 36.70 19.07
C VAL A 112 3.26 36.28 19.00
N TYR A 113 2.82 35.55 20.02
CA TYR A 113 1.44 35.13 20.19
C TYR A 113 0.45 36.29 20.43
N ALA A 114 0.86 37.33 21.14
CA ALA A 114 0.06 38.55 21.33
C ALA A 114 -0.10 39.34 20.03
N VAL A 115 0.96 39.43 19.22
CA VAL A 115 0.92 40.06 17.89
C VAL A 115 -0.03 39.31 16.96
N TYR A 116 0.10 37.99 16.83
CA TYR A 116 -0.81 37.24 15.96
C TYR A 116 -2.26 37.23 16.49
N GLU A 117 -2.48 37.26 17.80
CA GLU A 117 -3.82 37.44 18.38
C GLU A 117 -4.46 38.77 17.95
N LEU A 118 -3.71 39.88 18.02
CA LEU A 118 -4.19 41.18 17.58
C LEU A 118 -4.51 41.14 16.08
N LEU A 119 -3.60 40.61 15.27
CA LEU A 119 -3.81 40.52 13.82
C LEU A 119 -5.05 39.68 13.47
N GLU A 120 -5.28 38.55 14.14
CA GLU A 120 -6.49 37.75 13.94
C GLU A 120 -7.77 38.50 14.36
N ARG A 121 -7.72 39.31 15.42
CA ARG A 121 -8.84 40.19 15.83
C ARG A 121 -9.12 41.31 14.85
N LEU A 122 -8.09 41.80 14.16
CA LEU A 122 -8.20 42.77 13.08
C LEU A 122 -8.65 42.14 11.75
N GLY A 123 -8.85 40.82 11.70
CA GLY A 123 -9.39 40.11 10.54
C GLY A 123 -8.36 39.37 9.69
N CYS A 124 -7.09 39.33 10.09
CA CYS A 124 -6.10 38.48 9.43
C CYS A 124 -6.42 36.99 9.65
N GLY A 125 -6.09 36.17 8.65
CA GLY A 125 -6.21 34.73 8.70
C GLY A 125 -4.93 34.06 8.19
N PHE A 126 -4.43 33.08 8.93
CA PHE A 126 -3.17 32.38 8.63
C PHE A 126 -3.44 30.89 8.40
N TRP A 127 -3.97 30.55 7.23
CA TRP A 127 -4.61 29.25 6.97
C TRP A 127 -3.63 28.14 6.59
N ALA A 128 -2.57 28.50 5.87
CA ALA A 128 -1.41 27.66 5.53
C ALA A 128 -0.16 28.57 5.37
N ASP A 129 0.99 28.00 5.02
CA ASP A 129 2.24 28.74 4.83
C ASP A 129 2.16 29.77 3.69
N ASP A 130 1.42 29.46 2.62
CA ASP A 130 1.20 30.35 1.48
C ASP A 130 -0.27 30.75 1.27
N ASN A 131 -1.12 30.48 2.27
CA ASN A 131 -2.53 30.84 2.26
C ASN A 131 -2.88 31.74 3.46
N GLU A 132 -2.93 33.05 3.21
CA GLU A 132 -3.28 34.05 4.22
C GLU A 132 -4.38 35.00 3.70
N THR A 133 -5.21 35.48 4.62
CA THR A 133 -6.14 36.59 4.40
C THR A 133 -5.61 37.80 5.16
N VAL A 134 -5.44 38.93 4.49
CA VAL A 134 -5.08 40.21 5.12
C VAL A 134 -6.10 41.25 4.64
N PRO A 135 -6.93 41.82 5.52
CA PRO A 135 -7.96 42.76 5.11
C PRO A 135 -7.35 44.13 4.76
N GLU A 136 -7.91 44.81 3.77
CA GLU A 136 -7.55 46.20 3.46
C GLU A 136 -8.35 47.15 4.34
N MET A 137 -7.66 47.93 5.18
CA MET A 137 -8.24 48.84 6.17
C MET A 137 -7.42 50.13 6.26
N LYS A 138 -8.00 51.25 5.81
CA LYS A 138 -7.34 52.57 5.92
C LYS A 138 -7.29 53.09 7.35
N ASP A 139 -8.32 52.79 8.13
CA ASP A 139 -8.44 53.14 9.53
C ASP A 139 -8.36 51.87 10.37
N ILE A 140 -7.40 51.82 11.28
CA ILE A 140 -7.19 50.69 12.18
C ILE A 140 -7.23 51.23 13.60
N SER A 141 -8.13 50.69 14.40
CA SER A 141 -8.27 51.04 15.81
C SER A 141 -8.68 49.82 16.63
N VAL A 142 -8.38 49.84 17.91
CA VAL A 142 -8.87 48.85 18.88
C VAL A 142 -9.67 49.55 19.97
N ALA A 143 -10.59 48.82 20.60
CA ALA A 143 -11.35 49.34 21.74
C ALA A 143 -10.38 49.82 22.83
N ASP A 144 -10.64 51.00 23.40
CA ASP A 144 -9.74 51.59 24.38
C ASP A 144 -9.75 50.85 25.74
N ASP A 145 -10.75 50.01 25.98
CA ASP A 145 -10.90 49.13 27.15
C ASP A 145 -10.40 47.70 26.89
N LEU A 146 -9.72 47.45 25.77
CA LEU A 146 -9.14 46.15 25.45
C LEU A 146 -8.21 45.69 26.59
N ASN A 147 -8.59 44.61 27.26
CA ASN A 147 -7.79 43.92 28.27
C ASN A 147 -8.03 42.41 28.13
N PHE A 148 -7.13 41.74 27.45
CA PHE A 148 -7.23 40.32 27.13
C PHE A 148 -5.93 39.60 27.51
N THR A 149 -6.07 38.48 28.20
CA THR A 149 -4.98 37.57 28.53
C THR A 149 -5.44 36.16 28.23
N ASP A 150 -4.57 35.35 27.67
CA ASP A 150 -4.86 33.94 27.39
C ASP A 150 -3.58 33.10 27.48
N ARG A 151 -3.72 31.80 27.67
CA ARG A 151 -2.58 30.88 27.77
C ARG A 151 -2.94 29.48 27.28
N PRO A 152 -1.97 28.73 26.76
CA PRO A 152 -2.26 27.39 26.27
C PRO A 152 -2.57 26.43 27.42
N VAL A 153 -3.54 25.54 27.19
CA VAL A 153 -3.87 24.42 28.07
C VAL A 153 -2.81 23.32 27.98
N LEU A 154 -2.36 23.00 26.76
CA LEU A 154 -1.30 22.01 26.51
C LEU A 154 0.05 22.71 26.27
N ARG A 155 1.09 22.33 27.01
CA ARG A 155 2.44 22.94 26.94
C ARG A 155 3.15 22.60 25.63
N LEU A 156 3.14 21.32 25.26
CA LEU A 156 3.62 20.86 23.95
C LEU A 156 2.45 20.84 22.96
N ARG A 157 2.62 21.55 21.83
CA ARG A 157 1.65 21.66 20.75
C ARG A 157 2.39 21.45 19.43
N GLY A 158 2.70 20.20 19.12
CA GLY A 158 3.45 19.81 17.92
C GLY A 158 2.62 18.94 16.99
N ASN A 159 2.87 19.02 15.69
CA ASN A 159 2.43 17.98 14.77
C ASN A 159 3.40 17.83 13.61
N SER A 160 3.56 16.63 13.06
CA SER A 160 4.49 16.41 11.95
C SER A 160 3.83 16.55 10.58
N GLY A 161 2.77 17.35 10.43
CA GLY A 161 2.12 17.52 9.13
C GLY A 161 2.99 18.30 8.14
N THR A 162 2.80 18.07 6.84
CA THR A 162 3.58 18.73 5.77
C THR A 162 3.76 20.23 5.99
N THR A 163 2.65 20.92 6.26
CA THR A 163 2.61 22.37 6.47
C THR A 163 3.50 22.80 7.63
N ALA A 164 3.42 22.09 8.75
CA ALA A 164 4.15 22.46 9.97
C ALA A 164 5.64 22.07 9.91
N VAL A 165 5.96 20.92 9.31
CA VAL A 165 7.35 20.40 9.22
C VAL A 165 8.20 21.22 8.27
N TYR A 166 7.68 21.51 7.07
CA TYR A 166 8.47 22.19 6.04
C TYR A 166 8.40 23.72 6.15
N ASN A 167 7.47 24.27 6.95
CA ASN A 167 7.31 25.71 7.15
C ASN A 167 7.32 26.09 8.63
N PRO A 168 8.45 25.92 9.35
CA PRO A 168 8.52 26.14 10.78
C PRO A 168 8.32 27.61 11.20
N GLY A 169 8.44 28.57 10.27
CA GLY A 169 8.10 29.98 10.50
C GLY A 169 6.60 30.28 10.51
N TRP A 170 5.77 29.38 9.96
CA TRP A 170 4.31 29.51 10.00
C TRP A 170 3.72 28.96 11.32
N CYS A 171 4.39 28.00 11.96
CA CYS A 171 3.92 27.32 13.17
C CYS A 171 3.38 28.26 14.28
N PRO A 172 4.05 29.38 14.63
CA PRO A 172 3.54 30.28 15.67
C PRO A 172 2.19 30.94 15.33
N LYS A 173 1.89 31.14 14.04
CA LYS A 173 0.60 31.68 13.56
C LYS A 173 -0.55 30.72 13.86
N ALA A 174 -0.26 29.42 13.76
CA ALA A 174 -1.17 28.33 14.12
C ALA A 174 -1.15 27.95 15.61
N ARG A 175 -0.41 28.68 16.47
CA ARG A 175 -0.20 28.36 17.91
C ARG A 175 0.62 27.09 18.20
N LEU A 176 1.35 26.59 17.21
CA LEU A 176 2.24 25.43 17.37
C LEU A 176 3.58 25.86 18.00
N ASN A 177 4.20 24.97 18.75
CA ASN A 177 5.54 25.17 19.33
C ASN A 177 6.43 23.92 19.32
N GLY A 178 5.88 22.72 19.07
CA GLY A 178 6.62 21.46 19.15
C GLY A 178 7.41 21.09 17.89
N ASN A 179 7.31 21.90 16.84
CA ASN A 179 7.97 21.67 15.56
C ASN A 179 9.40 22.20 15.59
N GLY A 180 10.36 21.35 15.21
CA GLY A 180 11.76 21.74 15.11
C GLY A 180 12.00 22.81 14.05
N GLY A 181 12.97 23.69 14.28
CA GLY A 181 13.42 24.68 13.29
C GLY A 181 12.65 26.00 13.28
N THR A 182 11.73 26.25 14.23
CA THR A 182 11.09 27.57 14.35
C THR A 182 12.16 28.62 14.66
N PRO A 183 12.24 29.72 13.88
CA PRO A 183 13.26 30.73 14.09
C PRO A 183 13.20 31.34 15.50
N ALA A 184 14.35 31.64 16.10
CA ALA A 184 14.43 32.31 17.41
C ALA A 184 13.69 33.66 17.42
N ARG A 185 13.70 34.38 16.29
CA ARG A 185 12.94 35.64 16.11
C ARG A 185 11.41 35.46 16.18
N LEU A 186 10.92 34.23 16.07
CA LEU A 186 9.50 33.88 16.21
C LEU A 186 9.25 33.03 17.48
N GLY A 187 10.18 33.08 18.43
CA GLY A 187 10.05 32.44 19.75
C GLY A 187 10.60 31.02 19.86
N GLY A 188 11.15 30.46 18.78
CA GLY A 188 11.79 29.14 18.80
C GLY A 188 10.84 27.97 19.12
N SER A 189 11.40 26.76 19.13
CA SER A 189 10.66 25.52 19.41
C SER A 189 10.70 25.17 20.90
N TYR A 190 9.65 24.51 21.41
CA TYR A 190 9.64 23.84 22.70
C TYR A 190 9.88 22.35 22.47
N PHE A 191 10.99 21.83 23.00
CA PHE A 191 11.42 20.46 22.74
C PHE A 191 11.18 19.57 23.96
N VAL A 192 10.54 18.43 23.73
CA VAL A 192 10.47 17.32 24.69
C VAL A 192 11.12 16.12 24.03
N ASP A 193 12.03 15.44 24.73
CA ASP A 193 12.76 14.31 24.15
C ASP A 193 11.86 13.08 24.04
N PHE A 194 11.41 12.79 22.81
CA PHE A 194 10.59 11.63 22.46
C PHE A 194 11.42 10.56 21.77
N SER A 195 12.75 10.58 21.92
CA SER A 195 13.61 9.63 21.22
C SER A 195 13.29 8.19 21.60
N GLU A 196 13.29 7.33 20.59
CA GLU A 196 13.32 5.86 20.71
C GLU A 196 14.74 5.40 21.07
N SER A 197 15.35 6.08 22.04
CA SER A 197 16.72 5.85 22.43
C SER A 197 16.93 5.84 23.93
N SER A 198 17.86 5.03 24.39
CA SER A 198 18.32 4.93 25.77
C SER A 198 19.53 5.86 25.96
N VAL A 199 19.31 7.18 25.96
CA VAL A 199 20.39 8.18 26.07
C VAL A 199 21.47 8.03 24.98
N GLY A 200 21.08 7.55 23.79
CA GLY A 200 22.00 7.32 22.67
C GLY A 200 22.74 5.98 22.69
N LEU A 201 22.51 5.09 23.67
CA LEU A 201 23.23 3.81 23.82
C LEU A 201 22.45 2.60 23.27
N ASN A 202 21.59 2.76 22.27
CA ASN A 202 20.84 1.64 21.66
C ASN A 202 20.53 1.89 20.18
N GLY A 203 20.02 0.87 19.50
CA GLY A 203 19.60 0.94 18.10
C GLY A 203 20.77 1.13 17.12
N TYR A 204 21.42 0.04 16.71
CA TYR A 204 22.42 -0.10 15.62
C TYR A 204 23.42 1.05 15.37
N ASN A 205 23.62 1.95 16.33
CA ASN A 205 24.55 3.06 16.23
C ASN A 205 25.97 2.60 16.61
N GLU A 206 26.97 3.39 16.24
CA GLU A 206 28.37 3.00 16.41
C GLU A 206 28.75 2.77 17.88
N LEU A 207 28.33 3.65 18.80
CA LEU A 207 28.60 3.50 20.23
C LEU A 207 27.99 2.19 20.77
N ALA A 208 26.79 1.83 20.34
CA ALA A 208 26.13 0.59 20.74
C ALA A 208 26.86 -0.65 20.20
N LYS A 209 27.41 -0.60 18.98
CA LYS A 209 28.22 -1.69 18.42
C LYS A 209 29.55 -1.86 19.17
N GLU A 210 30.23 -0.76 19.47
CA GLU A 210 31.49 -0.75 20.22
C GLU A 210 31.29 -1.31 21.63
N CYS A 211 30.28 -0.82 22.35
CA CYS A 211 29.96 -1.31 23.69
C CYS A 211 29.52 -2.78 23.66
N PHE A 212 28.76 -3.23 22.64
CA PHE A 212 28.38 -4.64 22.52
C PHE A 212 29.57 -5.56 22.27
N ALA A 213 30.57 -5.12 21.52
CA ALA A 213 31.78 -5.91 21.27
C ALA A 213 32.60 -6.15 22.55
N LEU A 214 32.58 -5.20 23.49
CA LEU A 214 33.30 -5.29 24.76
C LEU A 214 32.45 -5.92 25.88
N HIS A 215 31.16 -5.62 25.89
CA HIS A 215 30.21 -5.92 26.97
C HIS A 215 28.89 -6.48 26.45
N PRO A 216 28.88 -7.67 25.81
CA PRO A 216 27.66 -8.27 25.27
C PRO A 216 26.58 -8.51 26.35
N GLU A 217 26.94 -8.66 27.61
CA GLU A 217 26.06 -8.80 28.77
C GLU A 217 25.27 -7.53 29.13
N TRP A 218 25.69 -6.35 28.65
CA TRP A 218 24.92 -5.10 28.79
C TRP A 218 23.65 -5.09 27.94
N TYR A 219 23.59 -5.97 26.95
CA TYR A 219 22.55 -5.97 25.92
C TYR A 219 21.52 -7.08 26.10
N SER A 220 20.42 -6.98 25.38
CA SER A 220 19.25 -7.82 25.58
C SER A 220 19.51 -9.27 25.18
N LEU A 221 19.20 -10.21 26.08
CA LEU A 221 19.12 -11.63 25.76
C LEU A 221 17.74 -11.92 25.16
N VAL A 222 17.69 -12.30 23.88
CA VAL A 222 16.45 -12.47 23.13
C VAL A 222 16.48 -13.79 22.37
N ARG A 223 15.30 -14.36 22.08
CA ARG A 223 15.20 -15.56 21.25
C ARG A 223 15.39 -15.17 19.78
N ASN A 224 16.46 -15.65 19.16
CA ASN A 224 16.68 -15.50 17.73
C ASN A 224 15.59 -16.28 16.97
N LYS A 225 14.88 -15.61 16.06
CA LYS A 225 13.75 -16.19 15.32
C LYS A 225 14.19 -17.25 14.31
N ASN A 226 15.41 -17.15 13.80
CA ASN A 226 15.95 -18.06 12.78
C ASN A 226 16.58 -19.30 13.42
N THR A 227 17.34 -19.13 14.50
CA THR A 227 18.06 -20.23 15.15
C THR A 227 17.28 -20.86 16.31
N GLY A 228 16.28 -20.16 16.84
CA GLY A 228 15.53 -20.55 18.04
C GLY A 228 16.33 -20.45 19.34
N LYS A 229 17.61 -20.05 19.30
CA LYS A 229 18.49 -19.96 20.48
C LYS A 229 18.32 -18.61 21.18
N MET A 230 18.66 -18.58 22.47
CA MET A 230 18.77 -17.32 23.21
C MET A 230 20.14 -16.72 22.92
N GLU A 231 20.15 -15.48 22.42
CA GLU A 231 21.36 -14.77 21.98
C GLU A 231 21.31 -13.32 22.47
N ARG A 232 22.48 -12.72 22.73
CA ARG A 232 22.58 -11.29 23.06
C ARG A 232 22.60 -10.50 21.75
N THR A 233 21.84 -9.40 21.67
CA THR A 233 21.80 -8.56 20.46
C THR A 233 22.07 -7.09 20.79
N PRO A 234 22.82 -6.36 19.94
CA PRO A 234 23.16 -4.95 20.18
C PRO A 234 21.98 -3.98 20.04
N GLU A 235 20.79 -4.48 19.68
CA GLU A 235 19.63 -3.64 19.37
C GLU A 235 19.07 -2.91 20.60
N GLN A 236 19.14 -3.55 21.77
CA GLN A 236 18.45 -3.10 22.98
C GLN A 236 19.23 -3.42 24.25
N LEU A 237 19.14 -2.58 25.27
CA LEU A 237 19.87 -2.74 26.54
C LEU A 237 19.16 -3.64 27.55
N CYS A 238 19.95 -4.23 28.45
CA CYS A 238 19.49 -4.98 29.60
C CYS A 238 19.40 -4.08 30.84
N PHE A 239 18.27 -3.41 31.04
CA PHE A 239 18.04 -2.47 32.17
C PHE A 239 18.05 -3.06 33.59
N THR A 240 18.44 -4.33 33.76
CA THR A 240 18.70 -4.94 35.08
C THR A 240 20.18 -5.20 35.32
N ASN A 241 21.05 -4.99 34.33
CA ASN A 241 22.50 -5.08 34.50
C ASN A 241 23.00 -3.77 35.15
N PRO A 242 23.67 -3.81 36.31
CA PRO A 242 24.11 -2.58 36.99
C PRO A 242 25.11 -1.75 36.18
N GLU A 243 26.02 -2.39 35.43
CA GLU A 243 27.07 -1.66 34.69
C GLU A 243 26.49 -0.82 33.55
N VAL A 244 25.45 -1.31 32.87
CA VAL A 244 24.78 -0.51 31.83
C VAL A 244 23.98 0.65 32.43
N LEU A 245 23.45 0.51 33.66
CA LEU A 245 22.76 1.61 34.33
C LEU A 245 23.74 2.75 34.68
N GLU A 246 24.92 2.41 35.18
CA GLU A 246 26.01 3.37 35.39
C GLU A 246 26.42 4.06 34.08
N LYS A 247 26.56 3.28 32.99
CA LYS A 247 26.90 3.86 31.69
C LYS A 247 25.84 4.83 31.18
N LEU A 248 24.56 4.55 31.41
CA LEU A 248 23.47 5.46 31.03
C LEU A 248 23.50 6.76 31.83
N VAL A 249 23.84 6.70 33.12
CA VAL A 249 24.04 7.89 33.96
C VAL A 249 25.22 8.73 33.46
N GLU A 250 26.36 8.10 33.17
CA GLU A 250 27.54 8.77 32.61
C GLU A 250 27.18 9.55 31.34
N LEU A 251 26.46 8.90 30.40
CA LEU A 251 26.04 9.53 29.15
C LEU A 251 25.02 10.65 29.36
N ALA A 252 24.09 10.48 30.30
CA ALA A 252 23.09 11.50 30.63
C ALA A 252 23.75 12.75 31.20
N ARG A 253 24.67 12.58 32.17
CA ARG A 253 25.45 13.67 32.76
C ARG A 253 26.30 14.37 31.72
N ALA A 254 27.04 13.62 30.89
CA ALA A 254 27.84 14.20 29.81
C ALA A 254 27.01 15.06 28.83
N ARG A 255 25.77 14.65 28.55
CA ARG A 255 24.85 15.42 27.70
C ARG A 255 24.38 16.71 28.38
N LEU A 256 24.13 16.69 29.69
CA LEU A 256 23.75 17.85 30.49
C LEU A 256 24.92 18.81 30.72
N GLU A 257 26.14 18.31 30.91
CA GLU A 257 27.35 19.13 30.99
C GLU A 257 27.61 19.89 29.69
N LYS A 258 27.38 19.23 28.55
CA LYS A 258 27.51 19.85 27.22
C LYS A 258 26.40 20.85 26.93
N ASN A 259 25.20 20.65 27.48
CA ASN A 259 24.05 21.53 27.29
C ASN A 259 23.24 21.66 28.59
N PRO A 260 23.61 22.59 29.48
CA PRO A 260 23.01 22.72 30.82
C PRO A 260 21.56 23.24 30.79
N ASP A 261 21.11 23.78 29.65
CA ASP A 261 19.75 24.30 29.47
C ASP A 261 18.75 23.20 29.05
N LEU A 262 19.18 21.94 28.93
CA LEU A 262 18.28 20.83 28.61
C LEU A 262 17.28 20.58 29.75
N GLU A 263 15.99 20.59 29.42
CA GLU A 263 14.91 20.23 30.35
C GLU A 263 14.55 18.74 30.33
N PHE A 264 14.93 18.02 29.26
CA PHE A 264 14.51 16.63 29.03
C PHE A 264 15.64 15.73 28.57
N ILE A 265 15.67 14.50 29.11
CA ILE A 265 16.55 13.41 28.68
C ILE A 265 15.69 12.19 28.36
N GLY A 266 15.76 11.70 27.12
CA GLY A 266 15.04 10.51 26.68
C GLY A 266 15.74 9.21 27.07
N CYS A 267 15.00 8.29 27.68
CA CYS A 267 15.39 6.91 27.92
C CYS A 267 14.25 5.95 27.56
N SER A 268 14.31 5.40 26.35
CA SER A 268 13.29 4.53 25.77
C SER A 268 13.90 3.29 25.14
N TYR A 269 13.07 2.28 24.91
CA TYR A 269 13.38 1.18 24.00
C TYR A 269 13.63 1.70 22.58
N ALA A 270 14.58 1.08 21.88
CA ALA A 270 14.72 1.20 20.42
C ALA A 270 13.50 0.59 19.71
N ASP A 271 13.09 1.19 18.59
CA ASP A 271 11.94 0.74 17.82
C ASP A 271 12.10 -0.71 17.32
N VAL A 272 11.00 -1.46 17.39
CA VAL A 272 10.86 -2.88 16.95
C VAL A 272 11.79 -3.91 17.64
N ALA A 273 12.72 -3.51 18.51
CA ALA A 273 13.64 -4.43 19.20
C ALA A 273 13.01 -5.04 20.49
N PRO A 274 13.02 -6.38 20.67
CA PRO A 274 12.43 -7.01 21.84
C PRO A 274 13.21 -6.69 23.14
N PRO A 275 12.52 -6.52 24.28
CA PRO A 275 13.19 -6.29 25.55
C PRO A 275 13.93 -7.55 26.03
N CYS A 276 14.95 -7.33 26.85
CA CYS A 276 15.76 -8.40 27.43
C CYS A 276 14.91 -9.44 28.17
N SER A 277 15.20 -10.72 27.91
CA SER A 277 14.56 -11.89 28.51
C SER A 277 15.52 -12.67 29.42
N CYS A 278 16.53 -12.01 30.00
CA CYS A 278 17.36 -12.63 31.03
C CYS A 278 16.54 -12.93 32.30
N PRO A 279 16.99 -13.85 33.19
CA PRO A 279 16.22 -14.25 34.37
C PRO A 279 15.77 -13.07 35.25
N GLN A 280 16.61 -12.04 35.41
CA GLN A 280 16.30 -10.84 36.20
C GLN A 280 15.20 -9.99 35.55
N CYS A 281 15.32 -9.70 34.24
CA CYS A 281 14.30 -8.97 33.49
C CYS A 281 12.97 -9.73 33.46
N SER A 282 13.00 -11.05 33.24
CA SER A 282 11.80 -11.90 33.24
C SER A 282 11.12 -11.94 34.61
N ALA A 283 11.90 -12.04 35.70
CA ALA A 283 11.35 -12.00 37.06
C ALA A 283 10.72 -10.64 37.37
N LEU A 284 11.37 -9.54 36.99
CA LEU A 284 10.85 -8.17 37.16
C LEU A 284 9.53 -7.98 36.39
N ALA A 285 9.51 -8.32 35.10
CA ALA A 285 8.32 -8.20 34.28
C ALA A 285 7.17 -9.09 34.77
N GLY A 286 7.49 -10.31 35.24
CA GLY A 286 6.51 -11.22 35.83
C GLY A 286 5.89 -10.68 37.12
N ARG A 287 6.73 -10.16 38.04
CA ARG A 287 6.28 -9.55 39.30
C ARG A 287 5.36 -8.36 39.07
N GLU A 288 5.74 -7.47 38.15
CA GLU A 288 4.97 -6.26 37.86
C GLU A 288 3.80 -6.49 36.88
N GLY A 289 3.75 -7.66 36.24
CA GLY A 289 2.81 -7.97 35.16
C GLY A 289 3.00 -7.09 33.91
N SER A 290 4.19 -6.50 33.74
CA SER A 290 4.49 -5.60 32.62
C SER A 290 5.98 -5.59 32.28
N LYS A 291 6.28 -5.66 30.98
CA LYS A 291 7.63 -5.47 30.43
C LYS A 291 8.10 -4.01 30.48
N ALA A 292 7.20 -3.05 30.70
CA ALA A 292 7.56 -1.65 30.94
C ALA A 292 8.40 -1.52 32.22
N ALA A 293 8.20 -2.41 33.21
CA ALA A 293 8.96 -2.39 34.45
C ALA A 293 10.48 -2.54 34.23
N ILE A 294 10.89 -3.26 33.18
CA ILE A 294 12.30 -3.41 32.82
C ILE A 294 12.89 -2.05 32.43
N LEU A 295 12.28 -1.36 31.47
CA LEU A 295 12.68 -0.01 31.06
C LEU A 295 12.66 0.97 32.23
N LEU A 296 11.57 0.96 32.99
CA LEU A 296 11.36 1.88 34.11
C LEU A 296 12.37 1.68 35.25
N ASN A 297 12.99 0.50 35.36
CA ASN A 297 14.10 0.30 36.28
C ASN A 297 15.29 1.21 35.92
N GLY A 298 15.63 1.29 34.62
CA GLY A 298 16.69 2.18 34.15
C GLY A 298 16.30 3.66 34.20
N VAL A 299 15.07 3.98 33.80
CA VAL A 299 14.54 5.35 33.85
C VAL A 299 14.59 5.90 35.29
N ASN A 300 14.12 5.14 36.28
CA ASN A 300 14.19 5.53 37.69
C ASN A 300 15.64 5.65 38.18
N TYR A 301 16.56 4.80 37.70
CA TYR A 301 17.96 4.88 38.08
C TYR A 301 18.58 6.22 37.67
N ILE A 302 18.42 6.59 36.40
CA ILE A 302 18.90 7.86 35.86
C ILE A 302 18.20 9.04 36.57
N ALA A 303 16.88 8.96 36.72
CA ALA A 303 16.09 10.04 37.31
C ALA A 303 16.49 10.32 38.76
N ARG A 304 16.74 9.28 39.56
CA ARG A 304 17.21 9.42 40.94
C ARG A 304 18.61 10.02 41.02
N ASP A 305 19.51 9.56 40.16
CA ASP A 305 20.89 10.05 40.13
C ASP A 305 20.97 11.55 39.80
N LEU A 306 20.16 12.02 38.85
CA LEU A 306 20.16 13.42 38.40
C LEU A 306 19.41 14.37 39.34
N ALA A 307 18.63 13.88 40.30
CA ALA A 307 17.63 14.68 41.02
C ALA A 307 18.21 15.86 41.80
N ASP A 308 19.36 15.68 42.45
CA ASP A 308 19.97 16.70 43.30
C ASP A 308 20.78 17.73 42.49
N ASP A 309 21.53 17.27 41.48
CA ASP A 309 22.41 18.12 40.66
C ASP A 309 21.65 18.85 39.53
N TYR A 310 20.57 18.24 39.03
CA TYR A 310 19.78 18.73 37.90
C TYR A 310 18.27 18.70 38.20
N PRO A 311 17.79 19.46 39.21
CA PRO A 311 16.39 19.38 39.66
C PRO A 311 15.35 19.83 38.61
N ASN A 312 15.78 20.53 37.56
CA ASN A 312 14.92 20.97 36.45
C ASN A 312 14.80 19.93 35.32
N VAL A 313 15.60 18.86 35.35
CA VAL A 313 15.61 17.85 34.28
C VAL A 313 14.55 16.79 34.54
N THR A 314 13.75 16.52 33.51
CA THR A 314 12.80 15.41 33.50
C THR A 314 13.29 14.29 32.59
N VAL A 315 13.33 13.05 33.11
CA VAL A 315 13.63 11.86 32.31
C VAL A 315 12.34 11.36 31.65
N THR A 316 12.32 11.34 30.32
CA THR A 316 11.17 10.88 29.53
C THR A 316 11.37 9.44 29.05
N PHE A 317 10.27 8.70 28.91
CA PHE A 317 10.29 7.36 28.31
C PHE A 317 9.05 7.13 27.46
N LEU A 318 9.16 6.29 26.42
CA LEU A 318 8.03 5.89 25.58
C LEU A 318 7.27 4.70 26.18
N ALA A 319 6.00 4.90 26.49
CA ALA A 319 5.01 3.84 26.64
C ALA A 319 4.46 3.51 25.24
N TYR A 320 5.13 2.57 24.57
CA TYR A 320 4.98 2.32 23.14
C TYR A 320 5.08 0.82 22.81
N GLY A 321 4.33 0.39 21.79
CA GLY A 321 4.29 -0.99 21.33
C GLY A 321 3.87 -2.00 22.41
N MET A 322 3.99 -3.29 22.11
CA MET A 322 3.61 -4.34 23.08
C MET A 322 4.59 -4.48 24.27
N SER A 323 5.74 -3.81 24.20
CA SER A 323 6.84 -3.96 25.17
C SER A 323 6.76 -2.97 26.33
N SER A 324 6.23 -1.76 26.15
CA SER A 324 6.12 -0.77 27.23
C SER A 324 4.75 -0.11 27.39
N ILE A 325 3.73 -0.44 26.57
CA ILE A 325 2.41 0.22 26.66
C ILE A 325 1.62 -0.12 27.94
N ILE A 326 1.88 -1.28 28.57
CA ILE A 326 1.15 -1.73 29.76
C ILE A 326 1.82 -1.13 31.01
N PRO A 327 1.14 -0.34 31.85
CA PRO A 327 1.73 0.15 33.10
C PRO A 327 2.01 -0.98 34.10
N PRO A 328 3.15 -0.95 34.82
CA PRO A 328 3.42 -1.89 35.91
C PRO A 328 2.40 -1.76 37.05
N LYS A 329 2.26 -2.81 37.86
CA LYS A 329 1.28 -2.86 38.95
C LYS A 329 1.70 -2.08 40.19
N ASN A 330 2.95 -2.26 40.64
CA ASN A 330 3.38 -1.78 41.97
C ASN A 330 4.64 -0.90 41.92
N LEU A 331 5.31 -0.82 40.77
CA LEU A 331 6.49 0.03 40.60
C LEU A 331 6.16 1.51 40.81
N LYS A 332 6.87 2.17 41.72
CA LYS A 332 6.79 3.63 41.91
C LYS A 332 7.80 4.33 41.01
N LEU A 333 7.42 5.47 40.45
CA LEU A 333 8.30 6.28 39.61
C LEU A 333 8.92 7.42 40.41
N GLU A 334 10.14 7.81 40.04
CA GLU A 334 10.79 8.99 40.61
C GLU A 334 10.02 10.27 40.23
N PRO A 335 10.04 11.32 41.07
CA PRO A 335 9.24 12.52 40.83
C PRO A 335 9.56 13.23 39.52
N ASN A 336 10.79 13.15 39.01
CA ASN A 336 11.25 13.78 37.77
C ASN A 336 11.14 12.84 36.53
N VAL A 337 10.20 11.89 36.53
CA VAL A 337 9.91 11.01 35.38
C VAL A 337 8.62 11.44 34.67
N ALA A 338 8.63 11.45 33.34
CA ALA A 338 7.45 11.69 32.51
C ALA A 338 7.25 10.60 31.44
N CYS A 339 5.99 10.21 31.22
CA CYS A 339 5.62 9.24 30.19
C CYS A 339 5.33 9.95 28.88
N VAL A 340 5.85 9.43 27.79
CA VAL A 340 5.39 9.72 26.43
C VAL A 340 4.50 8.56 25.99
N PHE A 341 3.19 8.78 25.97
CA PHE A 341 2.21 7.75 25.65
C PHE A 341 1.97 7.66 24.14
N ALA A 342 2.27 6.52 23.54
CA ALA A 342 2.21 6.28 22.11
C ALA A 342 1.42 4.99 21.79
N ASN A 343 0.10 5.11 21.62
CA ASN A 343 -0.77 3.96 21.37
C ASN A 343 -1.08 3.78 19.88
N LEU A 344 -0.30 2.91 19.22
CA LEU A 344 -0.48 2.57 17.81
C LEU A 344 -1.75 1.74 17.54
N ALA A 345 -2.25 1.00 18.54
CA ALA A 345 -3.43 0.13 18.41
C ALA A 345 -4.76 0.87 18.62
N ARG A 346 -4.72 2.20 18.78
CA ARG A 346 -5.92 3.02 18.93
C ARG A 346 -6.76 2.98 17.65
N ASN A 347 -8.08 2.93 17.82
CA ASN A 347 -9.04 3.20 16.76
C ASN A 347 -9.24 4.72 16.60
N TYR A 348 -8.74 5.29 15.50
CA TYR A 348 -8.79 6.73 15.19
C TYR A 348 -10.14 7.17 14.60
N ALA A 349 -11.06 6.25 14.29
CA ALA A 349 -12.45 6.61 13.99
C ALA A 349 -13.26 6.98 15.24
N LYS A 350 -12.61 7.00 16.42
CA LYS A 350 -13.23 7.32 17.71
C LYS A 350 -12.31 8.23 18.52
N PRO A 351 -12.87 9.06 19.41
CA PRO A 351 -12.09 9.75 20.43
C PRO A 351 -11.24 8.78 21.26
N PRO A 352 -10.13 9.24 21.86
CA PRO A 352 -9.37 8.43 22.80
C PRO A 352 -10.29 8.01 23.97
N PRO A 353 -10.20 6.77 24.45
CA PRO A 353 -10.95 6.36 25.63
C PRO A 353 -10.52 7.18 26.84
N ARG A 354 -11.50 7.63 27.64
CA ARG A 354 -11.25 8.35 28.90
C ARG A 354 -10.78 7.42 30.02
N ASP A 355 -10.96 6.12 29.85
CA ASP A 355 -10.51 5.06 30.74
C ASP A 355 -9.38 4.23 30.09
N GLY A 356 -8.92 3.19 30.78
CA GLY A 356 -7.91 2.26 30.26
C GLY A 356 -6.48 2.74 30.42
N LEU A 357 -5.64 2.46 29.42
CA LEU A 357 -4.18 2.55 29.53
C LEU A 357 -3.68 3.99 29.74
N LEU A 358 -4.24 4.97 29.02
CA LEU A 358 -3.82 6.36 29.17
C LEU A 358 -4.10 6.89 30.59
N LYS A 359 -5.33 6.69 31.09
CA LYS A 359 -5.69 7.07 32.47
C LYS A 359 -4.77 6.43 33.50
N ARG A 360 -4.46 5.14 33.34
CA ARG A 360 -3.53 4.45 34.25
C ARG A 360 -2.10 5.01 34.19
N TRP A 361 -1.62 5.42 33.02
CA TRP A 361 -0.33 6.11 32.91
C TRP A 361 -0.36 7.48 33.58
N CYS A 362 -1.43 8.27 33.38
CA CYS A 362 -1.61 9.54 34.08
C CYS A 362 -1.61 9.36 35.60
N GLU A 363 -2.29 8.34 36.13
CA GLU A 363 -2.27 8.02 37.56
C GLU A 363 -0.87 7.63 38.05
N LEU A 364 -0.14 6.81 37.29
CA LEU A 364 1.20 6.34 37.66
C LEU A 364 2.26 7.44 37.65
N THR A 365 2.17 8.40 36.73
CA THR A 365 3.12 9.53 36.61
C THR A 365 2.64 10.82 37.27
N ASN A 366 1.52 10.78 38.00
CA ASN A 366 0.88 11.95 38.60
C ASN A 366 0.65 13.10 37.59
N GLY A 367 0.08 12.75 36.42
CA GLY A 367 -0.26 13.67 35.35
C GLY A 367 0.90 14.06 34.43
N LYS A 368 2.13 13.58 34.68
CA LYS A 368 3.30 13.86 33.81
C LYS A 368 3.29 12.98 32.57
N VAL A 369 2.31 13.22 31.69
CA VAL A 369 2.12 12.49 30.43
C VAL A 369 2.13 13.45 29.26
N TYR A 370 2.97 13.17 28.28
CA TYR A 370 2.89 13.73 26.94
C TYR A 370 2.34 12.69 25.97
N ILE A 371 1.63 13.13 24.94
CA ILE A 371 1.03 12.23 23.94
C ILE A 371 1.88 12.25 22.67
N TRP A 372 2.18 11.06 22.14
CA TRP A 372 2.55 10.87 20.73
C TRP A 372 1.36 10.28 19.97
N GLY A 373 0.73 11.10 19.13
CA GLY A 373 -0.42 10.71 18.31
C GLY A 373 0.00 10.14 16.96
N TYR A 374 -0.82 9.26 16.38
CA TYR A 374 -0.63 8.73 15.03
C TYR A 374 -1.81 9.14 14.14
N GLY A 375 -1.91 10.43 13.83
CA GLY A 375 -2.97 10.99 12.98
C GLY A 375 -2.71 10.87 11.47
N ALA A 376 -1.68 10.14 11.05
CA ALA A 376 -1.35 9.87 9.66
C ALA A 376 -1.84 8.49 9.23
N MET A 377 -2.14 8.33 7.94
CA MET A 377 -2.31 7.03 7.31
C MET A 377 -1.00 6.55 6.70
N PHE A 378 -0.18 5.84 7.48
CA PHE A 378 1.17 5.42 7.09
C PHE A 378 1.23 4.50 5.88
N HIS A 379 0.14 3.77 5.59
CA HIS A 379 0.07 2.95 4.39
C HIS A 379 -0.05 3.79 3.11
N ASN A 380 -0.83 4.88 3.19
CA ASN A 380 -1.09 5.80 2.10
C ASN A 380 -1.44 7.18 2.66
N TYR A 381 -0.47 8.10 2.67
CA TYR A 381 -0.60 9.44 3.26
C TYR A 381 -1.66 10.31 2.57
N ILE A 382 -1.96 10.00 1.29
CA ILE A 382 -2.93 10.72 0.45
C ILE A 382 -4.35 10.18 0.67
N MET A 383 -4.51 9.07 1.40
CA MET A 383 -5.82 8.49 1.65
C MET A 383 -6.67 9.43 2.53
N PRO A 384 -7.90 9.78 2.11
CA PRO A 384 -8.84 10.54 2.91
C PRO A 384 -9.28 9.76 4.15
N THR A 385 -9.39 10.48 5.26
CA THR A 385 -9.76 9.92 6.57
C THR A 385 -10.76 10.85 7.26
N PRO A 386 -11.94 10.36 7.67
CA PRO A 386 -13.01 11.19 8.22
C PRO A 386 -12.78 11.55 9.69
N THR A 387 -11.63 12.16 10.01
CA THR A 387 -11.13 12.36 11.38
C THR A 387 -10.86 13.83 11.75
N VAL A 388 -11.07 14.79 10.84
CA VAL A 388 -10.74 16.21 11.06
C VAL A 388 -11.36 16.77 12.34
N ASP A 389 -12.66 16.55 12.58
CA ASP A 389 -13.37 17.06 13.76
C ASP A 389 -13.01 16.33 15.07
N LEU A 390 -12.41 15.13 15.01
CA LEU A 390 -12.03 14.39 16.22
C LEU A 390 -10.88 15.04 17.00
N ILE A 391 -10.12 15.94 16.37
CA ILE A 391 -9.06 16.72 17.04
C ILE A 391 -9.63 17.44 18.26
N GLY A 392 -10.85 17.98 18.18
CA GLY A 392 -11.46 18.69 19.30
C GLY A 392 -11.67 17.80 20.53
N GLU A 393 -12.30 16.64 20.34
CA GLU A 393 -12.54 15.70 21.44
C GLU A 393 -11.23 15.06 21.94
N GLU A 394 -10.25 14.83 21.07
CA GLU A 394 -8.91 14.39 21.48
C GLU A 394 -8.28 15.34 22.49
N MET A 395 -8.24 16.64 22.18
CA MET A 395 -7.63 17.64 23.06
C MET A 395 -8.38 17.77 24.40
N ARG A 396 -9.72 17.64 24.39
CA ARG A 396 -10.51 17.62 25.63
C ARG A 396 -10.20 16.42 26.49
N VAL A 397 -10.11 15.22 25.91
CA VAL A 397 -9.75 14.02 26.67
C VAL A 397 -8.35 14.16 27.28
N TYR A 398 -7.37 14.68 26.53
CA TYR A 398 -6.03 14.90 27.06
C TYR A 398 -5.99 15.93 28.19
N ARG A 399 -6.71 17.06 28.05
CA ARG A 399 -6.87 18.03 29.13
C ARG A 399 -7.52 17.41 30.36
N ASP A 400 -8.63 16.69 30.19
CA ASP A 400 -9.42 16.15 31.29
C ASP A 400 -8.66 15.07 32.07
N LEU A 401 -7.70 14.39 31.42
CA LEU A 401 -6.76 13.46 32.05
C LEU A 401 -5.48 14.12 32.58
N GLY A 402 -5.36 15.45 32.45
CA GLY A 402 -4.22 16.23 32.93
C GLY A 402 -2.92 16.05 32.14
N CYS A 403 -2.98 15.60 30.89
CA CYS A 403 -1.79 15.47 30.04
C CYS A 403 -1.13 16.84 29.81
N LEU A 404 0.21 16.87 29.81
CA LEU A 404 1.00 18.09 29.69
C LEU A 404 1.12 18.60 28.24
N GLY A 405 0.95 17.75 27.25
CA GLY A 405 0.96 18.16 25.85
C GLY A 405 0.94 17.02 24.86
N VAL A 406 0.92 17.38 23.58
CA VAL A 406 0.72 16.45 22.48
C VAL A 406 1.62 16.81 21.29
N SER A 407 2.22 15.79 20.71
CA SER A 407 2.79 15.83 19.37
C SER A 407 2.14 14.73 18.54
N SER A 408 1.49 15.07 17.42
CA SER A 408 0.87 14.06 16.55
C SER A 408 1.63 13.90 15.25
N GLN A 409 1.97 12.65 14.92
CA GLN A 409 2.51 12.31 13.62
C GLN A 409 1.37 12.36 12.58
N LEU A 410 1.33 13.44 11.80
CA LEU A 410 0.38 13.66 10.70
C LEU A 410 1.05 13.37 9.35
N SER A 411 0.24 13.29 8.28
CA SER A 411 0.73 13.03 6.94
C SER A 411 1.68 14.14 6.44
N GLN A 412 2.80 13.72 5.85
CA GLN A 412 3.86 14.54 5.25
C GLN A 412 3.85 14.46 3.72
N ASP A 413 2.68 14.64 3.10
CA ASP A 413 2.55 14.88 1.66
C ASP A 413 1.60 16.07 1.41
N GLN A 414 1.87 16.90 0.40
CA GLN A 414 1.06 18.08 0.07
C GLN A 414 -0.33 17.76 -0.48
N LEU A 415 -0.56 16.54 -0.96
CA LEU A 415 -1.87 16.05 -1.41
C LEU A 415 -2.63 15.30 -0.31
N SER A 416 -2.08 15.25 0.90
CA SER A 416 -2.73 14.59 2.03
C SER A 416 -4.05 15.27 2.37
N ASP A 417 -5.03 14.46 2.74
CA ASP A 417 -6.37 14.91 3.05
C ASP A 417 -6.36 16.00 4.13
N CYS A 418 -6.91 17.16 3.77
CA CYS A 418 -7.08 18.34 4.64
C CYS A 418 -5.83 18.75 5.45
N ILE A 419 -4.60 18.48 4.99
CA ILE A 419 -3.41 18.57 5.87
C ILE A 419 -3.15 19.97 6.46
N ASP A 420 -3.38 21.04 5.69
CA ASP A 420 -3.24 22.42 6.17
C ASP A 420 -4.29 22.74 7.27
N LEU A 421 -5.54 22.33 7.04
CA LEU A 421 -6.61 22.45 8.03
C LEU A 421 -6.29 21.65 9.30
N LEU A 422 -5.82 20.40 9.15
CA LEU A 422 -5.44 19.55 10.27
C LEU A 422 -4.33 20.20 11.11
N CYS A 423 -3.28 20.73 10.48
CA CYS A 423 -2.18 21.40 11.17
C CYS A 423 -2.67 22.66 11.92
N TRP A 424 -3.50 23.47 11.27
CA TRP A 424 -4.05 24.71 11.84
C TRP A 424 -5.01 24.42 13.00
N LEU A 425 -5.99 23.54 12.79
CA LEU A 425 -7.00 23.17 13.78
C LEU A 425 -6.34 22.52 15.01
N PHE A 426 -5.34 21.66 14.79
CA PHE A 426 -4.57 21.04 15.87
C PHE A 426 -3.98 22.08 16.81
N GLY A 427 -3.30 23.09 16.27
CA GLY A 427 -2.68 24.12 17.09
C GLY A 427 -3.68 24.98 17.86
N LYS A 428 -4.82 25.34 17.23
CA LYS A 428 -5.90 26.09 17.90
C LYS A 428 -6.57 25.28 19.02
N MET A 429 -6.89 24.00 18.76
CA MET A 429 -7.51 23.13 19.77
C MET A 429 -6.55 22.74 20.90
N ALA A 430 -5.25 22.56 20.61
CA ALA A 430 -4.25 22.29 21.65
C ALA A 430 -3.96 23.52 22.52
N TRP A 431 -4.13 24.74 21.97
CA TRP A 431 -4.10 25.97 22.74
C TRP A 431 -5.31 26.05 23.69
N ASN A 432 -6.52 25.90 23.17
CA ASN A 432 -7.74 25.92 23.97
C ASN A 432 -8.74 24.83 23.51
N PRO A 433 -8.85 23.70 24.24
CA PRO A 433 -9.77 22.61 23.92
C PRO A 433 -11.26 22.95 24.10
N ASP A 434 -11.61 24.08 24.70
CA ASP A 434 -12.99 24.55 24.86
C ASP A 434 -13.53 25.30 23.63
N TYR A 435 -12.69 25.55 22.63
CA TYR A 435 -13.19 26.06 21.35
C TYR A 435 -14.14 25.06 20.68
N ASP A 436 -15.13 25.61 19.98
CA ASP A 436 -15.99 24.86 19.07
C ASP A 436 -15.18 24.53 17.82
N GLU A 437 -14.85 23.25 17.66
CA GLU A 437 -14.07 22.74 16.53
C GLU A 437 -14.76 22.97 15.20
N TRP A 438 -16.10 22.91 15.14
CA TRP A 438 -16.85 23.14 13.90
C TRP A 438 -16.90 24.63 13.56
N ALA A 439 -16.95 25.52 14.54
CA ALA A 439 -16.81 26.95 14.31
C ALA A 439 -15.40 27.28 13.77
N LEU A 440 -14.36 26.62 14.26
CA LEU A 440 -12.98 26.78 13.76
C LEU A 440 -12.81 26.19 12.35
N ILE A 441 -13.34 24.99 12.09
CA ILE A 441 -13.35 24.37 10.76
C ILE A 441 -14.08 25.30 9.78
N ASP A 442 -15.26 25.79 10.16
CA ASP A 442 -16.04 26.66 9.29
C ASP A 442 -15.30 27.98 9.01
N LYS A 443 -14.65 28.57 10.02
CA LYS A 443 -13.79 29.76 9.89
C LYS A 443 -12.63 29.53 8.94
N TRP A 444 -11.95 28.39 9.06
CA TRP A 444 -10.86 28.02 8.17
C TRP A 444 -11.35 27.84 6.74
N CYS A 445 -12.46 27.12 6.52
CA CYS A 445 -13.05 26.94 5.19
C CYS A 445 -13.42 28.28 4.55
N ASP A 446 -14.07 29.19 5.29
CA ASP A 446 -14.45 30.50 4.76
C ASP A 446 -13.24 31.34 4.37
N GLY A 447 -12.22 31.39 5.24
CA GLY A 447 -11.03 32.20 5.00
C GLY A 447 -10.07 31.64 3.96
N ALA A 448 -9.88 30.32 3.94
CA ALA A 448 -8.93 29.63 3.06
C ALA A 448 -9.49 29.40 1.65
N LEU A 449 -10.81 29.22 1.52
CA LEU A 449 -11.44 28.74 0.28
C LEU A 449 -12.47 29.71 -0.32
N GLY A 450 -12.90 30.74 0.40
CA GLY A 450 -13.88 31.71 -0.10
C GLY A 450 -15.14 31.03 -0.66
N ALA A 451 -15.42 31.24 -1.94
CA ALA A 451 -16.59 30.68 -2.62
C ALA A 451 -16.64 29.12 -2.64
N GLY A 452 -15.50 28.45 -2.44
CA GLY A 452 -15.43 26.99 -2.32
C GLY A 452 -15.87 26.45 -0.96
N SER A 453 -15.96 27.30 0.06
CA SER A 453 -16.26 26.93 1.45
C SER A 453 -17.54 26.09 1.63
N PRO A 454 -18.70 26.44 1.04
CA PRO A 454 -19.94 25.69 1.25
C PRO A 454 -19.84 24.21 0.85
N TYR A 455 -19.06 23.91 -0.18
CA TYR A 455 -18.90 22.55 -0.70
C TYR A 455 -18.01 21.71 0.21
N LEU A 456 -16.87 22.25 0.67
CA LEU A 456 -16.00 21.53 1.60
C LEU A 456 -16.68 21.33 2.96
N LYS A 457 -17.37 22.36 3.45
CA LYS A 457 -18.18 22.29 4.68
C LYS A 457 -19.20 21.17 4.64
N LYS A 458 -19.81 20.95 3.47
CA LYS A 458 -20.75 19.83 3.24
C LYS A 458 -20.00 18.50 3.22
N TRP A 459 -18.88 18.40 2.50
CA TRP A 459 -18.05 17.19 2.45
C TRP A 459 -17.62 16.71 3.85
N LEU A 460 -17.01 17.59 4.65
CA LEU A 460 -16.54 17.25 6.00
C LEU A 460 -17.67 16.80 6.94
N ARG A 461 -18.86 17.38 6.81
CA ARG A 461 -20.05 16.96 7.57
C ARG A 461 -20.55 15.59 7.13
N MET A 462 -20.51 15.28 5.84
CA MET A 462 -20.87 13.95 5.33
C MET A 462 -19.89 12.88 5.81
N GLU A 463 -18.59 13.18 5.82
CA GLU A 463 -17.57 12.30 6.38
C GLU A 463 -17.81 12.01 7.87
N ARG A 464 -18.09 13.05 8.67
CA ARG A 464 -18.50 12.92 10.07
C ARG A 464 -19.73 12.01 10.21
N ASP A 465 -20.76 12.23 9.39
CA ASP A 465 -22.03 11.49 9.47
C ASP A 465 -21.87 10.03 9.01
N TYR A 466 -20.89 9.74 8.14
CA TYR A 466 -20.55 8.38 7.73
C TYR A 466 -19.68 7.63 8.75
N ARG A 467 -18.82 8.34 9.49
CA ARG A 467 -17.84 7.76 10.44
C ARG A 467 -18.41 6.69 11.40
N PRO A 468 -19.65 6.76 11.93
CA PRO A 468 -20.20 5.70 12.77
C PRO A 468 -20.20 4.30 12.14
N ASN A 469 -20.16 4.19 10.81
CA ASN A 469 -20.05 2.91 10.09
C ASN A 469 -18.65 2.29 10.14
N ILE A 470 -17.64 3.04 10.57
CA ILE A 470 -16.24 2.61 10.60
C ILE A 470 -15.97 1.83 11.89
N ARG A 471 -15.85 0.50 11.76
CA ARG A 471 -15.59 -0.38 12.91
C ARG A 471 -14.21 -0.10 13.52
N TYR A 472 -13.21 0.06 12.68
CA TYR A 472 -11.82 0.29 13.07
C TYR A 472 -11.08 1.10 12.00
N LEU A 473 -10.33 2.11 12.43
CA LEU A 473 -9.41 2.87 11.60
C LEU A 473 -8.07 2.99 12.34
N GLY A 474 -7.09 2.21 11.91
CA GLY A 474 -5.72 2.30 12.40
C GLY A 474 -4.83 3.07 11.44
N PRO A 475 -3.63 3.51 11.88
CA PRO A 475 -2.73 4.31 11.04
C PRO A 475 -2.04 3.49 9.92
N TYR A 476 -2.29 2.18 9.82
CA TYR A 476 -1.80 1.31 8.75
C TYR A 476 -2.93 0.62 7.98
N GLU A 477 -4.15 1.18 8.02
CA GLU A 477 -5.28 0.64 7.27
C GLU A 477 -4.97 0.61 5.78
N LYS A 478 -5.30 -0.51 5.13
CA LYS A 478 -5.02 -0.73 3.71
C LYS A 478 -6.26 -0.67 2.85
N ASP A 479 -7.41 -0.95 3.44
CA ASP A 479 -8.67 -1.04 2.73
C ASP A 479 -9.49 0.24 2.93
N ASN A 480 -9.34 1.21 2.04
CA ASN A 480 -10.07 2.47 2.10
C ASN A 480 -11.61 2.32 1.98
N ARG A 481 -12.14 1.14 1.63
CA ARG A 481 -13.58 0.85 1.64
C ARG A 481 -14.17 0.83 3.04
N VAL A 482 -13.33 0.57 4.06
CA VAL A 482 -13.77 0.65 5.46
C VAL A 482 -13.99 2.09 5.91
N CYS A 483 -13.42 3.06 5.21
CA CYS A 483 -13.46 4.48 5.56
C CYS A 483 -14.55 5.26 4.83
N LEU A 484 -14.78 4.94 3.54
CA LEU A 484 -15.68 5.70 2.66
C LEU A 484 -16.46 4.74 1.75
N SER A 485 -17.78 4.96 1.59
CA SER A 485 -18.58 4.21 0.61
C SER A 485 -18.37 4.75 -0.81
N PRO A 486 -18.64 3.96 -1.86
CA PRO A 486 -18.53 4.46 -3.23
C PRO A 486 -19.50 5.61 -3.52
N GLU A 487 -20.70 5.62 -2.92
CA GLU A 487 -21.67 6.71 -3.06
C GLU A 487 -21.15 8.01 -2.42
N LEU A 488 -20.54 7.90 -1.23
CA LEU A 488 -19.92 9.04 -0.56
C LEU A 488 -18.78 9.62 -1.40
N LEU A 489 -17.93 8.77 -1.98
CA LEU A 489 -16.85 9.20 -2.87
C LEU A 489 -17.34 9.89 -4.13
N LEU A 490 -18.41 9.39 -4.77
CA LEU A 490 -19.01 10.03 -5.94
C LEU A 490 -19.55 11.42 -5.61
N GLU A 491 -20.23 11.58 -4.47
CA GLU A 491 -20.72 12.88 -4.00
C GLU A 491 -19.57 13.82 -3.60
N GLY A 492 -18.53 13.30 -2.94
CA GLY A 492 -17.32 14.05 -2.62
C GLY A 492 -16.62 14.56 -3.88
N ASN A 493 -16.40 13.68 -4.86
CA ASN A 493 -15.84 14.03 -6.16
C ASN A 493 -16.62 15.17 -6.83
N ARG A 494 -17.95 15.11 -6.82
CA ARG A 494 -18.78 16.22 -7.32
C ARG A 494 -18.57 17.51 -6.54
N LEU A 495 -18.62 17.46 -5.21
CA LEU A 495 -18.47 18.65 -4.36
C LEU A 495 -17.13 19.34 -4.58
N PHE A 496 -16.04 18.60 -4.73
CA PHE A 496 -14.73 19.18 -5.06
C PHE A 496 -14.70 19.82 -6.44
N LEU A 497 -15.33 19.21 -7.46
CA LEU A 497 -15.41 19.81 -8.80
C LEU A 497 -16.25 21.10 -8.82
N GLU A 498 -17.34 21.16 -8.03
CA GLU A 498 -18.13 22.38 -7.88
C GLU A 498 -17.39 23.45 -7.08
N ALA A 499 -16.65 23.05 -6.04
CA ALA A 499 -15.78 23.96 -5.30
C ALA A 499 -14.73 24.59 -6.22
N LEU A 500 -14.05 23.78 -7.05
CA LEU A 500 -13.03 24.23 -8.00
C LEU A 500 -13.61 25.20 -9.05
N ASP A 501 -14.80 24.94 -9.58
CA ASP A 501 -15.45 25.88 -10.51
C ASP A 501 -15.85 27.19 -9.82
N ALA A 502 -16.32 27.12 -8.57
CA ALA A 502 -16.71 28.30 -7.79
C ALA A 502 -15.51 29.22 -7.46
N VAL A 503 -14.29 28.68 -7.42
CA VAL A 503 -13.08 29.44 -7.08
C VAL A 503 -12.11 29.66 -8.24
N LYS A 504 -12.48 29.34 -9.48
CA LYS A 504 -11.56 29.34 -10.63
C LYS A 504 -10.79 30.65 -10.86
N ASP A 505 -11.34 31.78 -10.41
CA ASP A 505 -10.73 33.10 -10.50
C ASP A 505 -9.91 33.50 -9.24
N ASP A 506 -10.04 32.74 -8.14
CA ASP A 506 -9.23 32.84 -6.92
C ASP A 506 -8.13 31.78 -6.94
N LYS A 507 -6.92 32.19 -7.34
CA LYS A 507 -5.75 31.31 -7.43
C LYS A 507 -5.36 30.68 -6.09
N ARG A 508 -5.57 31.38 -4.97
CA ARG A 508 -5.21 30.92 -3.62
C ARG A 508 -6.15 29.80 -3.20
N ALA A 509 -7.46 30.03 -3.31
CA ALA A 509 -8.47 29.02 -3.00
C ALA A 509 -8.42 27.83 -3.98
N THR A 510 -8.20 28.07 -5.28
CA THR A 510 -8.01 27.01 -6.28
C THR A 510 -6.88 26.08 -5.90
N ARG A 511 -5.71 26.65 -5.58
CA ARG A 511 -4.53 25.86 -5.19
C ARG A 511 -4.83 24.98 -3.97
N GLN A 512 -5.46 25.57 -2.93
CA GLN A 512 -5.83 24.85 -1.72
C GLN A 512 -6.78 23.69 -2.00
N LEU A 513 -7.80 23.90 -2.85
CA LEU A 513 -8.77 22.86 -3.20
C LEU A 513 -8.16 21.76 -4.07
N GLU A 514 -7.26 22.07 -5.00
CA GLU A 514 -6.57 21.07 -5.81
C GLU A 514 -5.71 20.12 -4.96
N GLN A 515 -5.00 20.66 -3.95
CA GLN A 515 -4.22 19.85 -3.01
C GLN A 515 -5.12 18.85 -2.27
N MET A 516 -6.26 19.33 -1.75
CA MET A 516 -7.22 18.50 -1.04
C MET A 516 -7.92 17.48 -1.97
N TYR A 517 -8.27 17.89 -3.19
CA TYR A 517 -8.92 17.03 -4.17
C TYR A 517 -8.03 15.88 -4.64
N GLY A 518 -6.70 16.05 -4.61
CA GLY A 518 -5.73 14.98 -4.88
C GLY A 518 -5.96 13.72 -4.05
N SER A 519 -6.41 13.86 -2.79
CA SER A 519 -6.78 12.74 -1.91
C SER A 519 -7.96 11.93 -2.45
N ILE A 520 -9.03 12.62 -2.89
CA ILE A 520 -10.21 12.01 -3.50
C ILE A 520 -9.85 11.33 -4.81
N VAL A 521 -9.14 12.02 -5.70
CA VAL A 521 -8.71 11.47 -6.99
C VAL A 521 -7.87 10.20 -6.80
N SER A 522 -6.97 10.18 -5.80
CA SER A 522 -6.17 8.99 -5.48
C SER A 522 -7.05 7.77 -5.19
N VAL A 523 -8.11 7.95 -4.41
CA VAL A 523 -9.06 6.87 -4.09
C VAL A 523 -9.93 6.50 -5.29
N MET A 524 -10.35 7.48 -6.10
CA MET A 524 -11.09 7.23 -7.33
C MET A 524 -10.29 6.33 -8.27
N VAL A 525 -8.99 6.58 -8.47
CA VAL A 525 -8.09 5.72 -9.28
C VAL A 525 -7.98 4.30 -8.70
N GLN A 526 -7.80 4.18 -7.38
CA GLN A 526 -7.62 2.90 -6.71
C GLN A 526 -8.87 2.03 -6.76
N ARG A 527 -10.05 2.63 -6.68
CA ARG A 527 -11.34 1.94 -6.56
C ARG A 527 -12.18 1.93 -7.84
N TYR A 528 -11.73 2.59 -8.91
CA TYR A 528 -12.52 2.77 -10.14
C TYR A 528 -13.17 1.47 -10.62
N ASN A 529 -12.33 0.45 -10.87
CA ASN A 529 -12.73 -0.86 -11.38
C ASN A 529 -13.31 -1.78 -10.29
N PHE A 530 -13.25 -1.38 -9.01
CA PHE A 530 -13.76 -2.17 -7.88
C PHE A 530 -15.24 -1.95 -7.66
N ASP A 531 -15.61 -0.69 -7.41
CA ASP A 531 -16.96 -0.35 -6.98
C ASP A 531 -17.46 0.98 -7.55
N ILE A 532 -16.59 1.95 -7.84
CA ILE A 532 -17.00 3.28 -8.31
C ILE A 532 -17.74 3.22 -9.65
N ALA A 533 -17.17 2.60 -10.68
CA ALA A 533 -17.78 2.55 -12.02
C ALA A 533 -19.12 1.80 -12.00
N ALA A 534 -19.18 0.68 -11.28
CA ALA A 534 -20.39 -0.12 -11.13
C ALA A 534 -21.48 0.64 -10.36
N THR A 535 -21.12 1.33 -9.27
CA THR A 535 -22.04 2.14 -8.47
C THR A 535 -22.59 3.31 -9.28
N ALA A 536 -21.73 4.03 -10.00
CA ALA A 536 -22.14 5.12 -10.88
C ALA A 536 -23.12 4.64 -11.96
N LYS A 537 -22.83 3.51 -12.62
CA LYS A 537 -23.74 2.90 -13.61
C LYS A 537 -25.09 2.50 -12.99
N GLY A 538 -25.09 1.96 -11.78
CA GLY A 538 -26.31 1.59 -11.05
C GLY A 538 -27.19 2.80 -10.72
N ILE A 539 -26.58 3.91 -10.26
CA ILE A 539 -27.30 5.17 -10.01
C ILE A 539 -27.86 5.73 -11.32
N ALA A 540 -27.07 5.74 -12.39
CA ALA A 540 -27.51 6.18 -13.72
C ALA A 540 -28.68 5.36 -14.28
N ALA A 541 -28.67 4.04 -14.07
CA ALA A 541 -29.74 3.16 -14.52
C ALA A 541 -31.04 3.34 -13.72
N THR A 542 -30.95 3.74 -12.46
CA THR A 542 -32.13 3.90 -11.58
C THR A 542 -32.74 5.30 -11.63
N ASN A 543 -31.92 6.35 -11.79
CA ASN A 543 -32.38 7.73 -11.83
C ASN A 543 -31.41 8.63 -12.61
N GLU A 544 -31.72 8.89 -13.89
CA GLU A 544 -30.90 9.72 -14.77
C GLU A 544 -30.75 11.17 -14.25
N ALA A 545 -31.77 11.71 -13.60
CA ALA A 545 -31.71 13.06 -13.03
C ALA A 545 -30.75 13.12 -11.82
N ALA A 546 -30.77 12.11 -10.95
CA ALA A 546 -29.81 11.98 -9.86
C ALA A 546 -28.39 11.78 -10.41
N ALA A 547 -28.23 11.03 -11.49
CA ALA A 547 -26.93 10.84 -12.14
C ALA A 547 -26.36 12.12 -12.77
N LYS A 548 -27.21 12.91 -13.44
CA LYS A 548 -26.82 14.23 -13.95
C LYS A 548 -26.50 15.20 -12.82
N ALA A 549 -27.31 15.21 -11.76
CA ALA A 549 -27.04 16.01 -10.57
C ALA A 549 -25.71 15.62 -9.91
N LEU A 550 -25.35 14.33 -9.92
CA LEU A 550 -24.10 13.83 -9.38
C LEU A 550 -22.86 14.06 -10.28
N ARG A 551 -23.03 14.63 -11.48
CA ARG A 551 -21.99 14.71 -12.54
C ARG A 551 -21.35 13.36 -12.88
N ILE A 552 -22.10 12.26 -12.79
CA ILE A 552 -21.61 10.91 -13.12
C ILE A 552 -21.89 10.49 -14.58
N LEU A 553 -22.40 11.42 -15.40
CA LEU A 553 -22.64 11.20 -16.83
C LEU A 553 -22.12 12.37 -17.68
N PRO A 554 -21.01 12.19 -18.42
CA PRO A 554 -20.09 11.03 -18.37
C PRO A 554 -19.16 11.11 -17.14
N LEU A 555 -19.06 10.03 -16.38
CA LEU A 555 -18.00 9.87 -15.38
C LEU A 555 -16.65 9.75 -16.13
N PRO A 556 -15.59 10.47 -15.71
CA PRO A 556 -14.25 10.30 -16.28
C PRO A 556 -13.77 8.85 -16.16
N SER A 557 -12.96 8.40 -17.11
CA SER A 557 -12.37 7.06 -17.06
C SER A 557 -11.35 6.95 -15.91
N ARG A 558 -10.97 5.72 -15.55
CA ARG A 558 -9.86 5.49 -14.61
C ARG A 558 -8.58 6.20 -15.07
N GLU A 559 -8.31 6.19 -16.37
CA GLU A 559 -7.11 6.80 -16.93
C GLU A 559 -7.15 8.33 -16.83
N ASP A 560 -8.32 8.95 -17.04
CA ASP A 560 -8.48 10.40 -16.83
C ASP A 560 -8.17 10.79 -15.37
N TYR A 561 -8.69 10.03 -14.40
CA TYR A 561 -8.38 10.24 -12.99
C TYR A 561 -6.89 10.01 -12.69
N TYR A 562 -6.27 9.00 -13.31
CA TYR A 562 -4.84 8.74 -13.14
C TYR A 562 -3.98 9.89 -13.67
N GLN A 563 -4.30 10.40 -14.87
CA GLN A 563 -3.60 11.56 -15.45
C GLN A 563 -3.80 12.82 -14.62
N GLN A 564 -4.99 13.01 -14.05
CA GLN A 564 -5.27 14.09 -13.11
C GLN A 564 -4.43 13.97 -11.82
N LEU A 565 -4.37 12.78 -11.23
CA LEU A 565 -3.51 12.51 -10.07
C LEU A 565 -2.04 12.77 -10.40
N ALA A 566 -1.57 12.28 -11.54
CA ALA A 566 -0.20 12.48 -12.01
C ALA A 566 0.11 13.97 -12.24
N HIS A 567 -0.86 14.74 -12.74
CA HIS A 567 -0.75 16.19 -12.86
C HIS A 567 -0.59 16.85 -11.49
N PHE A 568 -1.44 16.53 -10.52
CA PHE A 568 -1.33 17.06 -9.15
C PHE A 568 0.01 16.68 -8.51
N CYS A 569 0.43 15.42 -8.61
CA CYS A 569 1.72 14.98 -8.08
C CYS A 569 2.89 15.78 -8.67
N ARG A 570 2.90 16.04 -9.98
CA ARG A 570 3.92 16.88 -10.61
C ARG A 570 3.85 18.33 -10.14
N LYS A 571 2.64 18.91 -10.09
CA LYS A 571 2.40 20.31 -9.74
C LYS A 571 2.84 20.64 -8.31
N TYR A 572 2.48 19.78 -7.35
CA TYR A 572 2.74 19.95 -5.93
C TYR A 572 4.01 19.24 -5.46
N ARG A 573 4.80 18.68 -6.39
CA ARG A 573 5.98 17.85 -6.10
C ARG A 573 5.66 16.79 -5.04
N ALA A 574 4.46 16.24 -5.11
CA ALA A 574 4.00 15.22 -4.19
C ALA A 574 4.72 13.91 -4.51
N GLY A 575 5.07 13.17 -3.45
CA GLY A 575 5.89 11.97 -3.55
C GLY A 575 7.11 12.02 -2.65
N TRP A 576 6.95 11.51 -1.43
CA TRP A 576 7.97 10.70 -0.78
C TRP A 576 7.38 9.92 0.40
N PHE A 577 7.56 8.58 0.40
CA PHE A 577 8.00 7.85 1.60
C PHE A 577 8.83 6.63 1.18
N GLY A 578 10.14 6.73 1.45
CA GLY A 578 11.05 5.63 1.77
C GLY A 578 11.60 4.82 0.59
N GLU A 579 12.92 4.64 0.59
CA GLU A 579 13.74 3.85 -0.35
C GLU A 579 13.29 2.38 -0.61
N GLY A 580 12.16 1.94 -0.03
CA GLY A 580 11.58 0.62 -0.24
C GLY A 580 10.06 0.59 -0.55
N GLN A 581 9.38 1.71 -0.86
CA GLN A 581 7.92 1.69 -1.09
C GLN A 581 7.42 2.18 -2.46
N GLY A 582 8.25 2.84 -3.28
CA GLY A 582 7.86 3.34 -4.62
C GLY A 582 6.88 4.52 -4.59
N SER A 583 6.83 5.31 -5.68
CA SER A 583 5.92 6.46 -5.77
C SER A 583 4.45 6.02 -5.72
N ILE A 584 3.54 6.82 -5.16
CA ILE A 584 2.10 6.55 -5.18
C ILE A 584 1.62 6.33 -6.63
N LEU A 585 2.17 7.08 -7.58
CA LEU A 585 1.91 6.92 -9.01
C LEU A 585 2.31 5.53 -9.50
N ASN A 586 3.53 5.08 -9.20
CA ASN A 586 3.98 3.74 -9.57
C ASN A 586 3.12 2.66 -8.92
N ARG A 587 2.76 2.83 -7.64
CA ARG A 587 1.85 1.92 -6.93
C ARG A 587 0.47 1.89 -7.60
N THR A 588 -0.14 3.03 -7.91
CA THR A 588 -1.44 3.08 -8.61
C THR A 588 -1.39 2.64 -10.07
N HIS A 589 -0.27 2.87 -10.77
CA HIS A 589 -0.09 2.53 -12.19
C HIS A 589 0.17 1.04 -12.39
N HIS A 590 0.98 0.42 -11.51
CA HIS A 590 1.25 -1.02 -11.53
C HIS A 590 0.21 -1.84 -10.75
N GLY A 591 -0.92 -1.21 -10.38
CA GLY A 591 -2.01 -1.86 -9.68
C GLY A 591 -1.58 -2.37 -8.31
N GLU A 592 -1.34 -1.47 -7.34
CA GLU A 592 -1.51 -1.81 -5.93
C GLU A 592 -2.99 -2.15 -5.77
N ILE A 593 -3.27 -3.44 -5.91
CA ILE A 593 -4.63 -3.91 -5.91
C ILE A 593 -5.05 -4.09 -4.47
N LEU A 594 -6.03 -3.30 -4.05
CA LEU A 594 -6.61 -3.37 -2.71
C LEU A 594 -6.99 -4.83 -2.41
N ARG A 595 -6.35 -5.39 -1.38
CA ARG A 595 -6.60 -6.76 -0.93
C ARG A 595 -7.98 -6.83 -0.28
N VAL A 596 -8.78 -7.84 -0.63
CA VAL A 596 -10.04 -8.13 0.08
C VAL A 596 -9.72 -8.94 1.33
N ASN A 597 -9.90 -8.39 2.53
CA ASN A 597 -9.61 -9.06 3.80
C ASN A 597 -8.16 -9.61 3.89
N GLY A 598 -7.18 -8.88 3.36
CA GLY A 598 -5.78 -9.30 3.33
C GLY A 598 -5.43 -10.32 2.22
N LYS A 599 -6.38 -10.71 1.35
CA LYS A 599 -6.15 -11.60 0.21
C LYS A 599 -6.04 -10.82 -1.11
N PRO A 600 -5.24 -11.29 -2.09
CA PRO A 600 -5.25 -10.72 -3.43
C PRO A 600 -6.68 -10.68 -4.00
N PRO A 601 -7.03 -9.64 -4.75
CA PRO A 601 -8.32 -9.55 -5.42
C PRO A 601 -8.60 -10.77 -6.29
N PRO A 602 -9.87 -11.13 -6.50
CA PRO A 602 -10.21 -12.39 -7.15
C PRO A 602 -9.78 -12.52 -8.62
N TRP A 603 -9.29 -11.44 -9.25
CA TRP A 603 -8.82 -11.40 -10.64
C TRP A 603 -7.30 -11.34 -10.80
N THR A 604 -6.53 -11.67 -9.75
CA THR A 604 -5.07 -11.77 -9.86
C THR A 604 -4.49 -13.13 -9.48
N PHE A 605 -3.35 -13.46 -10.08
CA PHE A 605 -2.68 -14.75 -9.90
C PHE A 605 -1.15 -14.67 -9.96
N GLN A 606 -0.52 -15.73 -9.45
CA GLN A 606 0.92 -15.98 -9.50
C GLN A 606 1.16 -17.36 -10.14
N ASN A 607 2.28 -17.51 -10.84
CA ASN A 607 2.70 -18.79 -11.39
C ASN A 607 3.54 -19.60 -10.37
N PRO A 608 3.37 -20.94 -10.30
CA PRO A 608 2.32 -21.72 -10.95
C PRO A 608 0.93 -21.40 -10.37
N ILE A 609 -0.11 -21.46 -11.23
CA ILE A 609 -1.50 -21.16 -10.80
C ILE A 609 -2.16 -22.33 -10.07
N SER A 610 -1.59 -23.54 -10.16
CA SER A 610 -2.01 -24.72 -9.41
C SER A 610 -1.21 -24.88 -8.12
N GLU A 611 -1.88 -25.11 -6.99
CA GLU A 611 -1.24 -25.47 -5.70
C GLU A 611 -0.84 -26.95 -5.61
N THR A 612 -1.50 -27.80 -6.39
CA THR A 612 -1.22 -29.24 -6.48
C THR A 612 -0.73 -29.61 -7.88
N PRO A 613 0.02 -30.71 -8.05
CA PRO A 613 0.40 -31.18 -9.37
C PRO A 613 -0.81 -31.45 -10.26
N VAL A 614 -0.81 -30.88 -11.47
CA VAL A 614 -1.87 -31.00 -12.48
C VAL A 614 -1.22 -31.23 -13.83
N GLN A 615 -1.74 -32.20 -14.59
CA GLN A 615 -1.29 -32.48 -15.95
C GLN A 615 -2.31 -31.99 -16.98
N ASP A 616 -1.76 -31.66 -18.15
CA ASP A 616 -2.47 -31.29 -19.37
C ASP A 616 -3.62 -30.29 -19.18
N PRO A 617 -3.31 -29.03 -18.83
CA PRO A 617 -4.32 -28.01 -18.60
C PRO A 617 -4.91 -27.53 -19.92
N PHE A 618 -6.24 -27.58 -20.02
CA PHE A 618 -6.99 -27.00 -21.11
C PHE A 618 -7.94 -25.91 -20.61
N VAL A 619 -7.85 -24.70 -21.16
CA VAL A 619 -8.74 -23.58 -20.83
C VAL A 619 -9.48 -23.10 -22.08
N THR A 620 -10.78 -22.87 -21.96
CA THR A 620 -11.58 -22.19 -22.99
C THR A 620 -12.53 -21.17 -22.37
N PHE A 621 -12.88 -20.13 -23.13
CA PHE A 621 -13.83 -19.08 -22.73
C PHE A 621 -15.11 -19.16 -23.55
N ASP A 622 -16.25 -19.31 -22.88
CA ASP A 622 -17.56 -19.27 -23.51
C ASP A 622 -18.17 -17.88 -23.40
N LYS A 623 -18.19 -17.16 -24.53
CA LYS A 623 -18.72 -15.78 -24.61
C LYS A 623 -20.20 -15.70 -24.22
N GLU A 624 -20.97 -16.75 -24.48
CA GLU A 624 -22.42 -16.78 -24.20
C GLU A 624 -22.72 -16.85 -22.70
N SER A 625 -22.04 -17.72 -21.96
CA SER A 625 -22.23 -17.85 -20.50
C SER A 625 -21.35 -16.90 -19.67
N GLY A 626 -20.29 -16.35 -20.28
CA GLY A 626 -19.31 -15.50 -19.61
C GLY A 626 -18.47 -16.28 -18.58
N TYR A 627 -18.28 -17.58 -18.80
CA TYR A 627 -17.44 -18.45 -17.98
C TYR A 627 -16.20 -18.90 -18.74
N TYR A 628 -15.10 -19.01 -18.00
CA TYR A 628 -13.97 -19.85 -18.38
C TYR A 628 -14.22 -21.27 -17.87
N TYR A 629 -13.83 -22.25 -18.68
CA TYR A 629 -13.80 -23.67 -18.33
C TYR A 629 -12.36 -24.16 -18.35
N PHE A 630 -11.94 -24.83 -17.27
CA PHE A 630 -10.65 -25.46 -17.13
C PHE A 630 -10.84 -26.97 -17.04
N LEU A 631 -10.16 -27.70 -17.91
CA LEU A 631 -10.08 -29.14 -17.88
C LEU A 631 -8.67 -29.56 -17.52
N CYS A 632 -8.58 -30.64 -16.76
CA CYS A 632 -7.30 -31.24 -16.45
C CYS A 632 -7.45 -32.72 -16.12
N THR A 633 -6.32 -33.39 -16.13
CA THR A 633 -6.17 -34.72 -15.57
C THR A 633 -5.46 -34.62 -14.21
N PRO A 634 -6.09 -35.03 -13.11
CA PRO A 634 -5.43 -35.14 -11.81
C PRO A 634 -4.24 -36.10 -11.86
N ALA A 635 -3.30 -35.98 -10.91
CA ALA A 635 -2.01 -36.67 -10.91
C ALA A 635 -2.05 -38.21 -11.10
N TYR A 636 -3.17 -38.87 -10.84
CA TYR A 636 -3.32 -40.33 -10.99
C TYR A 636 -3.92 -40.79 -12.33
N GLY A 637 -4.31 -39.88 -13.23
CA GLY A 637 -4.73 -40.24 -14.58
C GLY A 637 -6.04 -41.03 -14.68
N ASP A 638 -6.89 -41.00 -13.64
CA ASP A 638 -8.06 -41.88 -13.49
C ASP A 638 -9.39 -41.18 -13.75
N GLN A 639 -9.39 -39.89 -14.05
CA GLN A 639 -10.60 -39.10 -14.30
C GLN A 639 -10.32 -37.83 -15.11
N ILE A 640 -11.35 -37.31 -15.78
CA ILE A 640 -11.35 -35.97 -16.37
C ILE A 640 -12.12 -35.04 -15.45
N GLU A 641 -11.48 -33.96 -15.04
CA GLU A 641 -12.06 -32.95 -14.18
C GLU A 641 -12.33 -31.66 -14.95
N ILE A 642 -13.52 -31.09 -14.76
CA ILE A 642 -13.89 -29.77 -15.28
C ILE A 642 -14.14 -28.81 -14.12
N ARG A 643 -13.65 -27.59 -14.28
CA ARG A 643 -13.84 -26.47 -13.35
C ARG A 643 -14.28 -25.25 -14.11
N ARG A 644 -15.07 -24.38 -13.49
CA ARG A 644 -15.53 -23.12 -14.10
C ARG A 644 -15.31 -21.92 -13.19
N GLY A 645 -15.32 -20.74 -13.80
CA GLY A 645 -15.15 -19.48 -13.09
C GLY A 645 -15.25 -18.30 -14.04
N ARG A 646 -15.67 -17.15 -13.52
CA ARG A 646 -15.75 -15.89 -14.31
C ARG A 646 -14.40 -15.22 -14.50
N VAL A 647 -13.37 -15.77 -13.86
CA VAL A 647 -11.99 -15.32 -13.91
C VAL A 647 -11.13 -16.56 -14.10
N ALA A 648 -10.30 -16.57 -15.15
CA ALA A 648 -9.55 -17.77 -15.54
C ALA A 648 -8.56 -18.28 -14.47
N ASN A 649 -8.16 -17.39 -13.56
CA ASN A 649 -7.00 -17.60 -12.71
C ASN A 649 -7.28 -18.29 -11.36
N LYS A 650 -8.55 -18.45 -11.00
CA LYS A 650 -8.99 -19.24 -9.83
C LYS A 650 -9.38 -20.66 -10.19
N LEU A 651 -9.54 -20.96 -11.48
CA LEU A 651 -10.02 -22.24 -11.97
C LEU A 651 -9.20 -23.41 -11.42
N VAL A 652 -7.89 -23.22 -11.20
CA VAL A 652 -6.96 -24.31 -10.88
C VAL A 652 -6.86 -24.62 -9.37
N ASN A 653 -7.45 -23.80 -8.49
CA ASN A 653 -7.49 -24.04 -7.03
C ASN A 653 -8.90 -23.94 -6.42
N THR A 654 -9.98 -24.01 -7.22
CA THR A 654 -11.35 -23.89 -6.70
C THR A 654 -11.75 -25.09 -5.84
N GLU A 655 -11.86 -24.92 -4.52
CA GLU A 655 -12.44 -25.91 -3.59
C GLU A 655 -13.95 -25.73 -3.37
N ALA A 656 -14.56 -24.67 -3.92
CA ALA A 656 -15.98 -24.38 -3.75
C ALA A 656 -16.85 -25.48 -4.41
N ALA A 657 -17.66 -26.15 -3.58
CA ALA A 657 -18.63 -27.13 -4.03
C ALA A 657 -19.67 -26.47 -4.97
N GLY A 658 -19.62 -26.79 -6.26
CA GLY A 658 -20.51 -26.24 -7.30
C GLY A 658 -19.82 -25.76 -8.58
N ASP A 659 -18.52 -25.43 -8.51
CA ASP A 659 -17.72 -24.94 -9.65
C ASP A 659 -16.61 -25.91 -10.07
N ARG A 660 -16.69 -27.15 -9.57
CA ARG A 660 -15.86 -28.30 -9.89
C ARG A 660 -16.75 -29.53 -10.06
N CYS A 661 -16.58 -30.29 -11.13
CA CYS A 661 -17.20 -31.61 -11.26
C CYS A 661 -16.30 -32.58 -12.05
N ILE A 662 -16.62 -33.86 -11.95
CA ILE A 662 -15.94 -34.91 -12.69
C ILE A 662 -16.72 -35.13 -13.98
N ALA A 663 -16.13 -34.70 -15.10
CA ALA A 663 -16.78 -34.82 -16.41
C ALA A 663 -16.96 -36.28 -16.81
N TRP A 664 -15.94 -37.11 -16.54
CA TRP A 664 -15.96 -38.53 -16.90
C TRP A 664 -14.91 -39.37 -16.13
N ARG A 665 -15.19 -40.66 -15.96
CA ARG A 665 -14.27 -41.69 -15.44
C ARG A 665 -14.29 -42.92 -16.34
N PRO A 666 -13.15 -43.61 -16.50
CA PRO A 666 -13.12 -44.86 -17.24
C PRO A 666 -13.89 -45.94 -16.47
N PRO A 667 -14.63 -46.83 -17.15
CA PRO A 667 -15.32 -47.94 -16.49
C PRO A 667 -14.32 -48.91 -15.85
N LYS A 668 -14.66 -49.46 -14.68
CA LYS A 668 -13.80 -50.44 -13.97
C LYS A 668 -13.71 -51.81 -14.65
N LYS A 669 -14.45 -52.07 -15.72
CA LYS A 669 -14.47 -53.34 -16.49
C LYS A 669 -14.47 -53.03 -17.99
N LYS A 670 -13.68 -53.78 -18.78
CA LYS A 670 -13.46 -53.66 -20.24
C LYS A 670 -14.75 -53.73 -21.11
N GLY A 671 -15.91 -54.02 -20.50
CA GLY A 671 -17.17 -54.32 -21.19
C GLY A 671 -17.85 -53.14 -21.90
N ASP A 672 -17.97 -51.96 -21.27
CA ASP A 672 -18.83 -50.87 -21.76
C ASP A 672 -18.07 -49.63 -22.31
N ALA A 673 -16.76 -49.52 -22.07
CA ALA A 673 -15.89 -48.60 -22.81
C ALA A 673 -14.48 -49.19 -22.93
N PRO A 674 -13.81 -49.08 -24.09
CA PRO A 674 -12.50 -49.69 -24.35
C PRO A 674 -11.33 -48.98 -23.66
N ILE A 675 -11.52 -47.81 -23.03
CA ILE A 675 -10.48 -47.08 -22.30
C ILE A 675 -10.50 -47.48 -20.82
N VAL A 676 -9.36 -47.94 -20.30
CA VAL A 676 -9.26 -48.55 -18.95
C VAL A 676 -8.39 -47.75 -17.96
N GLY A 677 -7.66 -46.73 -18.40
CA GLY A 677 -6.83 -45.89 -17.53
C GLY A 677 -5.88 -44.96 -18.30
N ASN A 678 -4.96 -44.29 -17.58
CA ASN A 678 -3.96 -43.36 -18.12
C ASN A 678 -4.57 -42.27 -19.01
N ILE A 679 -5.61 -41.60 -18.51
CA ILE A 679 -6.24 -40.49 -19.24
C ILE A 679 -5.28 -39.31 -19.25
N THR A 680 -5.08 -38.67 -20.40
CA THR A 680 -4.24 -37.48 -20.58
C THR A 680 -4.86 -36.51 -21.59
N ALA A 681 -4.41 -35.26 -21.55
CA ALA A 681 -4.75 -34.20 -22.50
C ALA A 681 -6.25 -34.04 -22.83
N PRO A 682 -7.12 -33.79 -21.83
CA PRO A 682 -8.53 -33.53 -22.07
C PRO A 682 -8.76 -32.10 -22.58
N GLU A 683 -9.37 -31.97 -23.75
CA GLU A 683 -9.75 -30.68 -24.34
C GLU A 683 -11.27 -30.54 -24.49
N LEU A 684 -11.82 -29.38 -24.13
CA LEU A 684 -13.25 -29.07 -24.21
C LEU A 684 -13.56 -28.13 -25.37
N HIS A 685 -14.43 -28.58 -26.27
CA HIS A 685 -14.82 -27.82 -27.45
C HIS A 685 -16.34 -27.70 -27.58
N LYS A 686 -16.83 -26.51 -27.95
CA LYS A 686 -18.25 -26.28 -28.23
C LYS A 686 -18.50 -26.48 -29.72
N GLY A 687 -19.36 -27.43 -30.06
CA GLY A 687 -19.72 -27.73 -31.44
C GLY A 687 -20.66 -26.69 -32.04
N THR A 688 -20.72 -26.64 -33.36
CA THR A 688 -21.68 -25.81 -34.11
C THR A 688 -23.13 -26.24 -33.90
N ASP A 689 -23.35 -27.43 -33.34
CA ASP A 689 -24.64 -27.96 -32.92
C ASP A 689 -25.04 -27.51 -31.49
N GLY A 690 -24.22 -26.68 -30.84
CA GLY A 690 -24.44 -26.17 -29.49
C GLY A 690 -24.03 -27.13 -28.37
N LYS A 691 -23.60 -28.35 -28.69
CA LYS A 691 -23.18 -29.36 -27.71
C LYS A 691 -21.70 -29.22 -27.35
N TRP A 692 -21.31 -29.78 -26.22
CA TRP A 692 -19.93 -29.80 -25.77
C TRP A 692 -19.29 -31.17 -26.02
N TYR A 693 -18.04 -31.15 -26.47
CA TYR A 693 -17.26 -32.33 -26.79
C TYR A 693 -15.97 -32.31 -26.00
N ILE A 694 -15.63 -33.44 -25.37
CA ILE A 694 -14.31 -33.64 -24.78
C ILE A 694 -13.53 -34.63 -25.64
N TYR A 695 -12.36 -34.20 -26.11
CA TYR A 695 -11.37 -35.10 -26.71
C TYR A 695 -10.26 -35.36 -25.71
N ALA A 696 -9.83 -36.60 -25.59
CA ALA A 696 -8.74 -36.96 -24.69
C ALA A 696 -8.00 -38.19 -25.20
N SER A 697 -6.85 -38.48 -24.61
CA SER A 697 -6.10 -39.72 -24.82
C SER A 697 -6.24 -40.64 -23.63
N GLY A 698 -6.25 -41.95 -23.86
CA GLY A 698 -6.31 -42.93 -22.78
C GLY A 698 -5.87 -44.31 -23.23
N SER A 699 -5.46 -45.15 -22.30
CA SER A 699 -4.98 -46.51 -22.60
C SER A 699 -6.14 -47.49 -22.78
N ASP A 700 -6.03 -48.36 -23.78
CA ASP A 700 -6.99 -49.45 -24.06
C ASP A 700 -6.63 -50.80 -23.39
N GLY A 701 -5.56 -50.84 -22.58
CA GLY A 701 -5.08 -52.01 -21.85
C GLY A 701 -4.56 -51.69 -20.43
N ILE A 702 -4.38 -52.72 -19.60
CA ILE A 702 -3.84 -52.55 -18.24
C ILE A 702 -2.31 -52.57 -18.33
N THR A 703 -1.66 -51.44 -18.09
CA THR A 703 -0.24 -51.46 -17.70
C THR A 703 -0.17 -51.82 -16.20
N LEU A 704 0.45 -52.95 -15.85
CA LEU A 704 0.92 -53.16 -14.48
C LEU A 704 2.02 -52.13 -14.21
N SER A 705 1.66 -51.03 -13.55
CA SER A 705 2.61 -50.04 -13.06
C SER A 705 3.61 -50.72 -12.13
N THR A 706 4.90 -50.65 -12.45
CA THR A 706 5.95 -50.94 -11.49
C THR A 706 5.88 -49.92 -10.34
N GLY A 707 5.53 -50.40 -9.14
CA GLY A 707 6.01 -49.84 -7.87
C GLY A 707 5.25 -48.66 -7.26
N GLY A 708 4.03 -48.89 -6.78
CA GLY A 708 3.43 -48.12 -5.68
C GLY A 708 3.17 -49.06 -4.51
N ASN A 709 4.13 -49.20 -3.59
CA ASN A 709 4.04 -50.13 -2.46
C ASN A 709 3.02 -49.63 -1.43
N LYS A 710 1.73 -49.97 -1.61
CA LYS A 710 0.65 -49.68 -0.65
C LYS A 710 0.67 -50.55 0.62
N ALA A 711 1.79 -51.23 0.92
CA ALA A 711 1.88 -52.17 2.02
C ALA A 711 2.84 -51.75 3.15
N LEU A 712 3.47 -50.57 3.09
CA LEU A 712 4.41 -50.11 4.14
C LEU A 712 3.94 -48.93 5.01
N ASP A 713 2.83 -48.27 4.68
CA ASP A 713 2.34 -47.10 5.44
C ASP A 713 1.41 -47.45 6.62
N ALA A 714 1.21 -48.75 6.90
CA ALA A 714 0.34 -49.21 7.99
C ALA A 714 1.09 -49.69 9.25
N GLU A 715 2.42 -49.83 9.22
CA GLU A 715 3.19 -50.39 10.35
C GLU A 715 4.37 -49.54 10.85
N LEU A 716 4.54 -48.31 10.37
CA LEU A 716 5.55 -47.38 10.92
C LEU A 716 4.87 -46.15 11.51
N GLY A 717 4.33 -46.35 12.71
CA GLY A 717 4.04 -45.26 13.63
C GLY A 717 5.34 -44.58 14.08
N ASP A 718 5.27 -43.25 14.14
CA ASP A 718 6.03 -42.37 15.04
C ASP A 718 7.49 -42.75 15.33
N MET A 719 8.41 -42.40 14.42
CA MET A 719 9.77 -41.97 14.76
C MET A 719 10.34 -41.08 13.66
N GLY A 720 9.83 -39.85 13.60
CA GLY A 720 10.51 -38.76 12.91
C GLY A 720 11.73 -38.32 13.72
N GLY A 721 12.87 -38.96 13.51
CA GLY A 721 14.12 -38.58 14.16
C GLY A 721 15.30 -39.44 13.71
N MET A 722 16.33 -38.77 13.19
CA MET A 722 17.64 -39.30 12.81
C MET A 722 17.71 -40.19 11.57
N ILE A 723 18.16 -39.59 10.46
CA ILE A 723 19.33 -40.01 9.65
C ILE A 723 19.48 -38.93 8.59
N ASP A 724 20.33 -37.94 8.88
CA ASP A 724 20.89 -37.05 7.87
C ASP A 724 22.32 -36.77 8.30
N LEU A 725 23.17 -37.78 8.09
CA LEU A 725 24.61 -37.73 8.32
C LEU A 725 25.25 -38.88 7.54
N MET A 726 26.16 -38.50 6.65
CA MET A 726 27.21 -39.28 5.97
C MET A 726 26.99 -39.62 4.48
N ASP A 727 27.84 -38.95 3.68
CA ASP A 727 28.47 -39.33 2.41
C ASP A 727 27.57 -39.68 1.20
N GLY A 728 27.80 -39.16 -0.01
CA GLY A 728 29.07 -38.83 -0.62
C GLY A 728 29.26 -39.74 -1.84
N GLY A 729 28.98 -39.21 -3.03
CA GLY A 729 29.30 -39.69 -4.39
C GLY A 729 29.60 -41.18 -4.65
N ALA A 730 28.82 -41.81 -5.54
CA ALA A 730 29.35 -42.53 -6.72
C ALA A 730 28.23 -43.28 -7.47
N SER A 731 28.22 -43.08 -8.79
CA SER A 731 27.56 -43.93 -9.77
C SER A 731 28.06 -45.38 -9.68
N THR A 732 27.17 -46.38 -9.73
CA THR A 732 27.51 -47.69 -10.34
C THR A 732 26.30 -48.39 -10.98
N SER A 733 26.51 -48.69 -12.27
CA SER A 733 25.96 -49.74 -13.14
C SER A 733 24.83 -50.65 -12.66
N LEU A 734 23.74 -50.66 -13.44
CA LEU A 734 22.86 -51.81 -13.61
C LEU A 734 23.41 -52.72 -14.73
N LYS A 735 23.75 -53.96 -14.39
CA LYS A 735 23.86 -55.08 -15.34
C LYS A 735 22.97 -56.23 -14.85
N SER A 736 22.06 -56.62 -15.76
CA SER A 736 21.58 -57.99 -16.07
C SER A 736 21.29 -58.96 -14.92
N ASP A 737 20.06 -59.46 -14.82
CA ASP A 737 19.67 -60.68 -15.55
C ASP A 737 18.18 -61.04 -15.38
N ARG A 738 17.58 -61.37 -16.54
CA ARG A 738 16.40 -62.19 -16.86
C ARG A 738 15.27 -62.37 -15.82
N GLY A 739 14.07 -61.94 -16.23
CA GLY A 739 12.82 -62.58 -15.80
C GLY A 739 11.57 -61.69 -15.79
N PHE A 740 11.27 -60.95 -16.87
CA PHE A 740 9.97 -60.26 -17.00
C PHE A 740 9.62 -60.09 -18.49
N THR A 741 9.47 -61.21 -19.21
CA THR A 741 9.10 -61.22 -20.64
C THR A 741 7.78 -61.90 -20.93
N ASP A 742 6.97 -62.26 -19.94
CA ASP A 742 5.66 -62.86 -20.21
C ASP A 742 4.52 -62.08 -19.52
N MET A 743 3.64 -61.54 -20.37
CA MET A 743 2.42 -60.74 -20.11
C MET A 743 2.57 -59.20 -20.06
N ILE A 744 2.98 -58.62 -21.18
CA ILE A 744 2.53 -57.28 -21.59
C ILE A 744 1.51 -57.51 -22.73
N GLU A 745 0.20 -57.39 -22.47
CA GLU A 745 -0.69 -56.95 -23.55
C GLU A 745 -0.18 -55.55 -23.94
N ALA A 746 0.26 -55.37 -25.19
CA ALA A 746 0.71 -54.06 -25.67
C ALA A 746 -0.45 -53.07 -25.53
N SER A 747 -0.41 -52.25 -24.47
CA SER A 747 -1.39 -51.20 -24.23
C SER A 747 -1.08 -50.03 -25.15
N GLU A 748 -2.01 -49.66 -26.02
CA GLU A 748 -1.84 -48.51 -26.93
C GLU A 748 -2.62 -47.31 -26.40
N ASN A 749 -2.15 -46.10 -26.72
CA ASN A 749 -2.86 -44.87 -26.36
C ASN A 749 -3.86 -44.53 -27.46
N ARG A 750 -5.11 -44.30 -27.08
CA ARG A 750 -6.22 -44.08 -28.00
C ARG A 750 -6.80 -42.69 -27.81
N LEU A 751 -7.06 -42.02 -28.93
CA LEU A 751 -7.89 -40.81 -28.94
C LEU A 751 -9.35 -41.22 -28.83
N PHE A 752 -10.07 -40.63 -27.88
CA PHE A 752 -11.48 -40.88 -27.70
C PHE A 752 -12.25 -39.57 -27.57
N VAL A 753 -13.56 -39.64 -27.84
CA VAL A 753 -14.46 -38.50 -27.77
C VAL A 753 -15.62 -38.78 -26.82
N LEU A 754 -15.92 -37.77 -26.01
CA LEU A 754 -17.11 -37.69 -25.17
C LEU A 754 -18.01 -36.55 -25.65
N GLN A 755 -19.31 -36.68 -25.49
CA GLN A 755 -20.29 -35.63 -25.79
C GLN A 755 -21.12 -35.30 -24.54
N SER A 756 -21.42 -34.03 -24.31
CA SER A 756 -22.25 -33.60 -23.19
C SER A 756 -23.67 -34.16 -23.28
N LYS A 757 -24.27 -34.45 -22.12
CA LYS A 757 -25.67 -34.91 -22.02
C LYS A 757 -26.71 -33.80 -22.27
N GLY A 758 -26.28 -32.54 -22.24
CA GLY A 758 -27.09 -31.36 -22.52
C GLY A 758 -26.21 -30.16 -22.88
N ASP A 759 -26.77 -28.95 -22.76
CA ASP A 759 -26.12 -27.72 -23.22
C ASP A 759 -25.13 -27.11 -22.20
N ASP A 760 -25.15 -27.61 -20.96
CA ASP A 760 -24.22 -27.24 -19.89
C ASP A 760 -23.11 -28.32 -19.78
N PRO A 761 -21.81 -27.97 -19.91
CA PRO A 761 -20.72 -28.92 -19.77
C PRO A 761 -20.56 -29.47 -18.34
N PHE A 762 -21.31 -28.96 -17.36
CA PHE A 762 -21.41 -29.54 -16.01
C PHE A 762 -22.47 -30.64 -15.88
N GLY A 763 -23.30 -30.86 -16.91
CA GLY A 763 -24.34 -31.90 -16.95
C GLY A 763 -23.83 -33.33 -17.15
N GLY A 764 -22.50 -33.52 -17.23
CA GLY A 764 -21.84 -34.80 -17.46
C GLY A 764 -21.74 -35.21 -18.93
N PHE A 765 -20.85 -36.16 -19.21
CA PHE A 765 -20.51 -36.58 -20.57
C PHE A 765 -20.78 -38.08 -20.82
N GLU A 766 -21.06 -38.42 -22.07
CA GLU A 766 -21.21 -39.78 -22.57
C GLU A 766 -20.04 -40.15 -23.47
N PHE A 767 -19.50 -41.34 -23.28
CA PHE A 767 -18.49 -41.91 -24.17
C PHE A 767 -19.10 -42.23 -25.53
N LYS A 768 -18.55 -41.67 -26.61
CA LYS A 768 -19.06 -41.87 -27.97
C LYS A 768 -18.17 -42.78 -28.82
N GLY A 769 -16.89 -42.91 -28.50
CA GLY A 769 -16.02 -43.90 -29.14
C GLY A 769 -14.54 -43.55 -29.14
N ILE A 770 -13.74 -44.53 -29.56
CA ILE A 770 -12.35 -44.30 -30.00
C ILE A 770 -12.40 -43.81 -31.45
N LEU A 771 -11.70 -42.72 -31.74
CA LEU A 771 -11.72 -42.07 -33.06
C LEU A 771 -11.03 -42.91 -34.15
N ASP A 772 -9.94 -43.59 -33.80
CA ASP A 772 -9.28 -44.56 -34.67
C ASP A 772 -8.56 -45.63 -33.83
N LYS A 773 -8.98 -46.88 -33.98
CA LYS A 773 -8.43 -48.03 -33.24
C LYS A 773 -7.16 -48.61 -33.85
N THR A 774 -6.78 -48.15 -35.04
CA THR A 774 -5.61 -48.66 -35.78
C THR A 774 -4.34 -47.88 -35.46
N ILE A 775 -4.45 -46.81 -34.66
CA ILE A 775 -3.36 -45.92 -34.34
C ILE A 775 -3.21 -45.73 -32.83
N SER A 776 -1.96 -45.76 -32.35
CA SER A 776 -1.57 -45.22 -31.05
C SER A 776 -1.26 -43.72 -31.20
N ALA A 777 -1.96 -42.87 -30.45
CA ALA A 777 -1.85 -41.42 -30.53
C ALA A 777 -2.21 -40.73 -29.20
N LEU A 778 -1.65 -39.53 -29.01
CA LEU A 778 -1.77 -38.68 -27.84
C LEU A 778 -2.22 -37.25 -28.20
N ASP A 779 -2.64 -36.50 -27.20
CA ASP A 779 -2.88 -35.06 -27.20
C ASP A 779 -3.72 -34.55 -28.39
N PRO A 780 -5.03 -34.88 -28.41
CA PRO A 780 -5.91 -34.43 -29.48
C PRO A 780 -6.24 -32.95 -29.30
N THR A 781 -6.19 -32.19 -30.40
CA THR A 781 -6.79 -30.85 -30.46
C THR A 781 -7.57 -30.68 -31.76
N ILE A 782 -8.67 -29.92 -31.73
CA ILE A 782 -9.41 -29.58 -32.95
C ILE A 782 -9.32 -28.10 -33.28
N PHE A 783 -9.38 -27.78 -34.57
CA PHE A 783 -9.48 -26.41 -35.06
C PHE A 783 -10.27 -26.39 -36.38
N THR A 784 -10.86 -25.24 -36.70
CA THR A 784 -11.52 -25.02 -37.98
C THR A 784 -10.54 -24.32 -38.91
N GLY A 785 -10.23 -24.91 -40.06
CA GLY A 785 -9.36 -24.31 -41.07
C GLY A 785 -9.92 -23.02 -41.64
N HIS A 786 -9.08 -22.25 -42.34
CA HIS A 786 -9.52 -21.04 -43.06
C HIS A 786 -10.50 -21.34 -44.20
N ASP A 787 -10.59 -22.61 -44.60
CA ASP A 787 -11.56 -23.18 -45.54
C ASP A 787 -12.91 -23.55 -44.88
N GLY A 788 -13.06 -23.33 -43.57
CA GLY A 788 -14.26 -23.65 -42.81
C GLY A 788 -14.41 -25.14 -42.46
N VAL A 789 -13.39 -25.97 -42.72
CA VAL A 789 -13.43 -27.40 -42.46
C VAL A 789 -12.87 -27.71 -41.07
N LEU A 790 -13.49 -28.66 -40.37
CA LEU A 790 -13.03 -29.11 -39.05
C LEU A 790 -11.89 -30.12 -39.20
N TYR A 791 -10.79 -29.86 -38.50
CA TYR A 791 -9.60 -30.72 -38.46
C TYR A 791 -9.25 -31.10 -37.03
N MET A 792 -8.59 -32.24 -36.87
CA MET A 792 -7.93 -32.63 -35.63
C MET A 792 -6.42 -32.74 -35.87
N ALA A 793 -5.64 -32.20 -34.95
CA ALA A 793 -4.23 -32.52 -34.80
C ALA A 793 -4.03 -33.45 -33.61
N TYR A 794 -3.05 -34.34 -33.71
CA TYR A 794 -2.67 -35.22 -32.61
C TYR A 794 -1.22 -35.67 -32.76
N ALA A 795 -0.65 -36.15 -31.67
CA ALA A 795 0.69 -36.70 -31.61
C ALA A 795 0.65 -38.22 -31.90
N ARG A 796 1.01 -38.63 -33.11
CA ARG A 796 1.06 -40.03 -33.53
C ARG A 796 2.31 -40.69 -32.94
N GLN A 797 2.11 -41.78 -32.19
CA GLN A 797 3.21 -42.60 -31.68
C GLN A 797 3.69 -43.58 -32.76
N ILE A 798 4.96 -43.46 -33.12
CA ILE A 798 5.71 -44.32 -34.03
C ILE A 798 7.02 -44.74 -33.32
N ALA A 799 8.17 -44.83 -34.02
CA ALA A 799 9.46 -45.01 -33.37
C ALA A 799 9.82 -43.83 -32.44
N GLY A 800 9.36 -42.61 -32.76
CA GLY A 800 9.27 -41.42 -31.90
C GLY A 800 7.83 -40.89 -31.87
N THR A 801 7.64 -39.57 -31.82
CA THR A 801 6.29 -38.96 -31.87
C THR A 801 6.24 -37.82 -32.88
N GLN A 802 5.24 -37.83 -33.74
CA GLN A 802 5.09 -36.86 -34.83
C GLN A 802 3.69 -36.24 -34.82
N ILE A 803 3.54 -34.99 -35.27
CA ILE A 803 2.23 -34.32 -35.32
C ILE A 803 1.55 -34.63 -36.66
N GLU A 804 0.36 -35.22 -36.61
CA GLU A 804 -0.48 -35.51 -37.77
C GLU A 804 -1.76 -34.68 -37.74
N LEU A 805 -2.21 -34.25 -38.93
CA LEU A 805 -3.52 -33.64 -39.15
C LEU A 805 -4.45 -34.62 -39.84
N ARG A 806 -5.71 -34.62 -39.43
CA ARG A 806 -6.77 -35.38 -40.09
C ARG A 806 -8.05 -34.57 -40.19
N LYS A 807 -8.75 -34.73 -41.32
CA LYS A 807 -10.06 -34.13 -41.54
C LYS A 807 -11.12 -34.83 -40.70
N MET A 808 -11.93 -34.05 -40.00
CA MET A 808 -13.10 -34.54 -39.28
C MET A 808 -14.30 -34.59 -40.22
N LYS A 809 -15.12 -35.63 -40.13
CA LYS A 809 -16.43 -35.69 -40.81
C LYS A 809 -17.46 -34.89 -40.02
N ASP A 810 -17.42 -35.04 -38.70
CA ASP A 810 -18.24 -34.39 -37.68
C ASP A 810 -17.45 -34.38 -36.37
N TYR A 811 -18.02 -33.87 -35.27
CA TYR A 811 -17.35 -33.86 -33.97
C TYR A 811 -17.12 -35.26 -33.37
N LEU A 812 -17.64 -36.34 -33.96
CA LEU A 812 -17.57 -37.70 -33.41
C LEU A 812 -16.65 -38.64 -34.21
N SER A 813 -16.28 -38.29 -35.43
CA SER A 813 -15.58 -39.22 -36.34
C SER A 813 -14.69 -38.51 -37.36
N PHE A 814 -13.62 -39.21 -37.76
CA PHE A 814 -12.80 -38.79 -38.89
C PHE A 814 -13.49 -39.04 -40.23
N ASP A 815 -13.14 -38.24 -41.23
CA ASP A 815 -13.47 -38.50 -42.62
C ASP A 815 -12.72 -39.78 -43.08
N PRO A 816 -13.42 -40.87 -43.45
CA PRO A 816 -12.78 -42.13 -43.82
C PRO A 816 -12.06 -42.06 -45.17
N ASP A 817 -12.43 -41.10 -46.03
CA ASP A 817 -11.90 -40.99 -47.40
C ASP A 817 -10.64 -40.12 -47.45
N VAL A 818 -10.28 -39.48 -46.33
CA VAL A 818 -9.14 -38.56 -46.24
C VAL A 818 -8.08 -39.11 -45.30
N LYS A 819 -6.90 -39.37 -45.84
CA LYS A 819 -5.75 -39.89 -45.08
C LYS A 819 -5.17 -38.83 -44.14
N PRO A 820 -4.65 -39.22 -42.96
CA PRO A 820 -3.90 -38.32 -42.10
C PRO A 820 -2.60 -37.87 -42.77
N ILE A 821 -2.15 -36.66 -42.44
CA ILE A 821 -0.96 -36.05 -43.03
C ILE A 821 -0.01 -35.61 -41.91
N PRO A 822 1.23 -36.11 -41.88
CA PRO A 822 2.22 -35.64 -40.93
C PRO A 822 2.61 -34.21 -41.30
N VAL A 823 2.49 -33.28 -40.36
CA VAL A 823 2.88 -31.86 -40.52
C VAL A 823 4.16 -31.52 -39.75
N VAL A 824 4.48 -32.31 -38.72
CA VAL A 824 5.78 -32.32 -38.05
C VAL A 824 6.26 -33.77 -38.00
N THR A 825 7.34 -34.10 -38.69
CA THR A 825 7.81 -35.49 -38.87
C THR A 825 8.98 -35.81 -37.92
N ALA A 826 8.88 -36.93 -37.21
CA ALA A 826 9.97 -37.51 -36.43
C ALA A 826 10.89 -38.35 -37.33
N ASN A 827 12.22 -38.19 -37.20
CA ASN A 827 13.22 -38.95 -37.96
C ASN A 827 14.01 -39.94 -37.10
N SER A 828 13.81 -39.91 -35.77
CA SER A 828 14.51 -40.74 -34.80
C SER A 828 13.60 -41.09 -33.63
N THR A 829 14.00 -42.08 -32.83
CA THR A 829 13.31 -42.45 -31.58
C THR A 829 13.41 -41.38 -30.50
N SER A 830 14.34 -40.43 -30.63
CA SER A 830 14.51 -39.28 -29.73
C SER A 830 13.65 -38.07 -30.13
N ASP A 831 13.06 -38.06 -31.33
CA ASP A 831 12.19 -36.96 -31.76
C ASP A 831 10.81 -37.15 -31.12
N ILE A 832 10.55 -36.36 -30.07
CA ILE A 832 9.27 -36.33 -29.35
C ILE A 832 8.60 -34.99 -29.67
N PHE A 833 7.60 -35.02 -30.54
CA PHE A 833 6.71 -33.90 -30.85
C PHE A 833 5.30 -34.23 -30.36
N GLU A 834 4.81 -33.44 -29.41
CA GLU A 834 3.59 -33.72 -28.64
C GLU A 834 2.75 -32.45 -28.46
N ALA A 835 1.56 -32.60 -27.88
CA ALA A 835 0.62 -31.52 -27.57
C ALA A 835 0.48 -30.42 -28.64
N PRO A 836 -0.03 -30.76 -29.85
CA PRO A 836 -0.37 -29.75 -30.83
C PRO A 836 -1.47 -28.84 -30.28
N ALA A 837 -1.35 -27.53 -30.53
CA ALA A 837 -2.33 -26.51 -30.17
C ALA A 837 -2.33 -25.40 -31.22
N PHE A 838 -3.44 -24.67 -31.35
CA PHE A 838 -3.61 -23.67 -32.40
C PHE A 838 -3.86 -22.26 -31.87
N ILE A 839 -3.25 -21.28 -32.55
CA ILE A 839 -3.64 -19.87 -32.46
C ILE A 839 -4.15 -19.44 -33.83
N GLN A 840 -5.37 -18.90 -33.88
CA GLN A 840 -5.95 -18.32 -35.09
C GLN A 840 -6.25 -16.84 -34.85
N LYS A 841 -5.53 -15.96 -35.57
CA LYS A 841 -5.64 -14.51 -35.39
C LYS A 841 -5.40 -13.81 -36.74
N ASP A 842 -6.19 -12.79 -37.04
CA ASP A 842 -6.06 -11.95 -38.25
C ASP A 842 -5.98 -12.76 -39.56
N GLY A 843 -6.77 -13.85 -39.65
CA GLY A 843 -6.81 -14.74 -40.80
C GLY A 843 -5.62 -15.71 -40.93
N ARG A 844 -4.65 -15.65 -40.01
CA ARG A 844 -3.48 -16.53 -39.95
C ARG A 844 -3.72 -17.67 -38.96
N THR A 845 -3.14 -18.83 -39.24
CA THR A 845 -3.22 -20.03 -38.39
C THR A 845 -1.83 -20.49 -38.02
N PHE A 846 -1.59 -20.63 -36.72
CA PHE A 846 -0.32 -21.06 -36.17
C PHE A 846 -0.49 -22.38 -35.40
N LEU A 847 0.37 -23.34 -35.69
CA LEU A 847 0.51 -24.61 -34.97
C LEU A 847 1.64 -24.49 -33.95
N ILE A 848 1.31 -24.70 -32.68
CA ILE A 848 2.24 -24.78 -31.55
C ILE A 848 2.34 -26.25 -31.14
N TYR A 849 3.52 -26.73 -30.79
CA TYR A 849 3.73 -28.10 -30.31
C TYR A 849 4.93 -28.18 -29.38
N SER A 850 4.88 -29.07 -28.38
CA SER A 850 6.01 -29.32 -27.49
C SER A 850 7.06 -30.22 -28.14
N CYS A 851 8.32 -29.97 -27.79
CA CYS A 851 9.50 -30.67 -28.30
C CYS A 851 10.33 -31.19 -27.13
N ASN A 852 10.73 -32.46 -27.22
CA ASN A 852 11.35 -33.23 -26.14
C ASN A 852 10.36 -33.47 -24.99
N GLY A 853 10.32 -34.71 -24.49
CA GLY A 853 9.39 -35.07 -23.42
C GLY A 853 9.55 -34.17 -22.19
N ARG A 854 8.43 -33.94 -21.46
CA ARG A 854 8.35 -33.01 -20.32
C ARG A 854 9.45 -33.20 -19.26
N TRP A 855 10.04 -34.39 -19.16
CA TRP A 855 11.12 -34.74 -18.23
C TRP A 855 12.50 -34.17 -18.63
N SER A 856 12.62 -33.57 -19.82
CA SER A 856 13.88 -33.02 -20.34
C SER A 856 14.07 -31.55 -19.95
N ASN A 857 15.28 -31.21 -19.49
CA ASN A 857 15.69 -29.82 -19.28
C ASN A 857 15.84 -29.01 -20.58
N SER A 858 15.82 -29.68 -21.73
CA SER A 858 15.80 -29.06 -23.07
C SER A 858 14.41 -29.01 -23.69
N GLY A 859 13.36 -29.38 -22.94
CA GLY A 859 11.98 -29.31 -23.42
C GLY A 859 11.56 -27.90 -23.77
N LYS A 860 11.00 -27.68 -24.95
CA LYS A 860 10.60 -26.35 -25.47
C LYS A 860 9.33 -26.46 -26.31
N MET A 861 8.66 -25.35 -26.57
CA MET A 861 7.57 -25.31 -27.56
C MET A 861 8.02 -24.60 -28.83
N MET A 862 7.58 -25.12 -29.97
CA MET A 862 7.85 -24.58 -31.29
C MET A 862 6.56 -24.10 -31.93
N ILE A 863 6.66 -23.10 -32.82
CA ILE A 863 5.56 -22.57 -33.61
C ILE A 863 5.83 -22.73 -35.12
N ARG A 864 4.79 -23.03 -35.88
CA ARG A 864 4.76 -23.05 -37.36
C ARG A 864 3.52 -22.31 -37.86
N GLU A 865 3.67 -21.52 -38.91
CA GLU A 865 2.56 -20.85 -39.58
C GLU A 865 2.08 -21.65 -40.79
N LEU A 866 0.77 -21.70 -40.99
CA LEU A 866 0.16 -22.19 -42.23
C LEU A 866 0.36 -21.15 -43.34
N ALA A 867 1.37 -21.36 -44.18
CA ALA A 867 1.75 -20.47 -45.29
C ALA A 867 1.05 -20.81 -46.62
N GLY A 868 0.44 -21.99 -46.74
CA GLY A 868 -0.29 -22.45 -47.93
C GLY A 868 -1.81 -22.50 -47.72
N THR A 869 -2.57 -22.63 -48.81
CA THR A 869 -4.05 -22.72 -48.77
C THR A 869 -4.59 -24.13 -48.50
N ASP A 870 -3.76 -25.16 -48.62
CA ASP A 870 -4.17 -26.55 -48.35
C ASP A 870 -3.69 -26.99 -46.97
N VAL A 871 -4.62 -27.10 -46.01
CA VAL A 871 -4.37 -27.51 -44.63
C VAL A 871 -3.78 -28.92 -44.54
N LEU A 872 -4.17 -29.82 -45.44
CA LEU A 872 -3.75 -31.23 -45.46
C LEU A 872 -2.51 -31.46 -46.33
N ARG A 873 -1.71 -30.41 -46.56
CA ARG A 873 -0.44 -30.53 -47.27
C ARG A 873 0.70 -30.17 -46.34
N ASN A 874 1.60 -31.13 -46.10
CA ASN A 874 2.78 -30.94 -45.23
C ASN A 874 3.56 -29.65 -45.60
N SER A 875 3.79 -29.40 -46.90
CA SER A 875 4.53 -28.21 -47.35
C SER A 875 3.84 -26.88 -47.04
N SER A 876 2.53 -26.87 -46.75
CA SER A 876 1.81 -25.66 -46.34
C SER A 876 2.18 -25.20 -44.93
N TRP A 877 2.72 -26.08 -44.08
CA TRP A 877 3.11 -25.78 -42.70
C TRP A 877 4.60 -25.41 -42.54
N GLY A 878 5.28 -25.15 -43.66
CA GLY A 878 6.72 -24.90 -43.69
C GLY A 878 7.55 -26.16 -43.39
N GLY A 879 8.78 -26.20 -43.93
CA GLY A 879 9.75 -27.25 -43.59
C GLY A 879 10.38 -27.04 -42.21
N ARG A 880 11.36 -27.88 -41.84
CA ARG A 880 12.10 -27.76 -40.56
C ARG A 880 12.72 -26.37 -40.30
N ARG A 881 13.05 -25.62 -41.37
CA ARG A 881 13.60 -24.25 -41.29
C ARG A 881 12.54 -23.16 -41.01
N GLY A 882 11.25 -23.49 -41.15
CA GLY A 882 10.14 -22.56 -40.88
C GLY A 882 9.58 -22.65 -39.45
N ALA A 883 10.07 -23.59 -38.63
CA ALA A 883 9.70 -23.68 -37.23
C ALA A 883 10.53 -22.67 -36.41
N LYS A 884 9.86 -21.83 -35.62
CA LYS A 884 10.48 -20.88 -34.68
C LYS A 884 10.28 -21.34 -33.24
N ASP A 885 11.14 -20.88 -32.33
CA ASP A 885 10.94 -21.10 -30.90
C ASP A 885 9.72 -20.29 -30.44
N PHE A 886 8.80 -20.94 -29.73
CA PHE A 886 7.63 -20.28 -29.11
C PHE A 886 7.85 -20.05 -27.62
N LEU A 887 8.38 -21.05 -26.92
CA LEU A 887 8.73 -21.01 -25.49
C LEU A 887 10.00 -21.86 -25.23
N VAL A 888 11.05 -21.29 -24.65
CA VAL A 888 12.36 -21.94 -24.45
C VAL A 888 12.71 -22.06 -22.96
N PRO A 889 13.26 -23.19 -22.48
CA PRO A 889 13.71 -23.36 -21.10
C PRO A 889 14.95 -22.51 -20.81
N GLY A 890 15.01 -21.89 -19.63
CA GLY A 890 16.11 -20.98 -19.25
C GLY A 890 15.93 -19.52 -19.68
N ASN A 891 14.75 -19.13 -20.17
CA ASN A 891 14.39 -17.71 -20.30
C ASN A 891 14.55 -17.05 -18.92
N ARG A 892 15.49 -16.10 -18.80
CA ARG A 892 15.80 -15.41 -17.55
C ARG A 892 14.53 -14.76 -17.01
N ILE A 893 14.08 -15.23 -15.86
CA ILE A 893 13.04 -14.57 -15.08
C ILE A 893 13.77 -13.50 -14.28
N ASN A 894 13.42 -12.23 -14.48
CA ASN A 894 14.12 -11.10 -13.89
C ASN A 894 13.98 -11.11 -12.36
N SER A 895 14.92 -11.75 -11.66
CA SER A 895 14.99 -11.80 -10.20
C SER A 895 16.31 -11.19 -9.73
N ARG A 896 16.28 -10.37 -8.68
CA ARG A 896 17.43 -9.56 -8.22
C ARG A 896 18.49 -10.35 -7.43
N THR A 897 18.44 -11.69 -7.35
CA THR A 897 19.39 -12.49 -6.57
C THR A 897 19.60 -13.91 -7.12
N GLU A 898 20.86 -14.37 -7.22
CA GLU A 898 21.26 -15.68 -7.79
C GLU A 898 20.63 -16.93 -7.13
N GLU A 899 20.22 -16.85 -5.86
CA GLU A 899 19.60 -17.98 -5.15
C GLU A 899 18.09 -18.14 -5.47
N ARG A 900 17.39 -17.05 -5.85
CA ARG A 900 16.01 -17.07 -6.36
C ARG A 900 15.94 -17.58 -7.80
N ASP A 901 16.98 -17.33 -8.60
CA ASP A 901 17.06 -17.74 -10.01
C ASP A 901 17.05 -19.26 -10.22
N ARG A 902 17.38 -20.06 -9.19
CA ARG A 902 17.33 -21.54 -9.26
C ARG A 902 15.93 -22.12 -9.06
N ARG A 903 14.99 -21.39 -8.45
CA ARG A 903 13.61 -21.86 -8.17
C ARG A 903 12.56 -21.32 -9.15
N ALA A 904 12.92 -20.32 -9.95
CA ALA A 904 11.99 -19.68 -10.88
C ALA A 904 11.92 -20.36 -12.25
N GLN A 905 12.89 -21.19 -12.63
CA GLN A 905 12.99 -21.68 -14.01
C GLN A 905 11.86 -22.65 -14.39
N ILE A 906 11.21 -22.40 -15.53
CA ILE A 906 10.27 -23.34 -16.17
C ILE A 906 11.09 -24.47 -16.79
N HIS A 907 10.80 -25.70 -16.40
CA HIS A 907 11.48 -26.90 -16.93
C HIS A 907 10.51 -27.76 -17.72
N GLY A 908 10.87 -28.09 -18.97
CA GLY A 908 10.10 -29.01 -19.81
C GLY A 908 8.63 -28.63 -20.01
N PRO A 909 8.31 -27.43 -20.51
CA PRO A 909 6.93 -27.06 -20.86
C PRO A 909 6.35 -28.07 -21.87
N GLY A 910 5.13 -28.53 -21.60
CA GLY A 910 4.48 -29.59 -22.37
C GLY A 910 3.11 -29.16 -22.90
N HIS A 911 2.03 -29.84 -22.52
CA HIS A 911 0.70 -29.54 -23.04
C HIS A 911 0.24 -28.11 -22.72
N ALA A 912 -0.33 -27.42 -23.73
CA ALA A 912 -0.78 -26.04 -23.65
C ALA A 912 -2.12 -25.83 -24.36
N SER A 913 -2.89 -24.87 -23.85
CA SER A 913 -4.13 -24.38 -24.43
C SER A 913 -4.11 -22.86 -24.53
N PHE A 914 -4.86 -22.32 -25.49
CA PHE A 914 -4.94 -20.88 -25.76
C PHE A 914 -6.38 -20.39 -25.67
N PHE A 915 -6.59 -19.28 -24.98
CA PHE A 915 -7.91 -18.72 -24.74
C PHE A 915 -7.89 -17.20 -24.74
N SER A 916 -9.03 -16.58 -25.07
CA SER A 916 -9.14 -15.12 -25.14
C SER A 916 -9.48 -14.48 -23.80
N SER A 917 -9.05 -13.23 -23.61
CA SER A 917 -9.65 -12.33 -22.62
C SER A 917 -11.15 -12.13 -22.93
N PRO A 918 -11.98 -11.68 -21.96
CA PRO A 918 -13.43 -11.57 -22.15
C PRO A 918 -13.83 -10.59 -23.26
N ASP A 919 -13.01 -9.56 -23.48
CA ASP A 919 -13.16 -8.55 -24.54
C ASP A 919 -12.54 -8.97 -25.88
N GLY A 920 -11.79 -10.08 -25.91
CA GLY A 920 -11.12 -10.63 -27.09
C GLY A 920 -9.85 -9.88 -27.51
N SER A 921 -9.35 -8.93 -26.71
CA SER A 921 -8.16 -8.13 -27.05
C SER A 921 -6.85 -8.89 -26.83
N GLU A 922 -6.83 -9.86 -25.92
CA GLU A 922 -5.64 -10.62 -25.55
C GLU A 922 -5.83 -12.12 -25.78
N ILE A 923 -4.73 -12.82 -26.08
CA ILE A 923 -4.64 -14.27 -26.06
C ILE A 923 -3.77 -14.67 -24.87
N TRP A 924 -4.26 -15.64 -24.10
CA TRP A 924 -3.58 -16.20 -22.95
C TRP A 924 -3.28 -17.68 -23.19
N CYS A 925 -2.17 -18.15 -22.65
CA CYS A 925 -1.74 -19.54 -22.70
C CYS A 925 -1.79 -20.13 -21.29
N ALA A 926 -2.46 -21.27 -21.13
CA ALA A 926 -2.32 -22.13 -19.96
C ALA A 926 -1.54 -23.38 -20.37
N TYR A 927 -0.46 -23.69 -19.66
CA TYR A 927 0.43 -24.80 -20.00
C TYR A 927 0.97 -25.49 -18.76
N HIS A 928 1.32 -26.76 -18.86
CA HIS A 928 2.03 -27.42 -17.77
C HIS A 928 3.55 -27.34 -17.94
N ALA A 929 4.26 -27.33 -16.82
CA ALA A 929 5.72 -27.49 -16.76
C ALA A 929 6.15 -28.10 -15.43
N MET A 930 7.36 -28.64 -15.36
CA MET A 930 7.94 -29.15 -14.12
C MET A 930 8.45 -28.02 -13.24
N PHE A 931 8.25 -28.16 -11.93
CA PHE A 931 8.76 -27.21 -10.93
C PHE A 931 10.27 -27.37 -10.69
N ARG A 932 10.81 -28.60 -10.71
CA ARG A 932 12.25 -28.87 -10.57
C ARG A 932 12.82 -29.58 -11.81
N PRO A 933 14.10 -29.34 -12.14
CA PRO A 933 14.77 -30.08 -13.20
C PRO A 933 15.04 -31.53 -12.78
N ASN A 934 15.06 -32.46 -13.75
CA ASN A 934 15.51 -33.85 -13.60
C ASN A 934 14.76 -34.74 -12.57
N VAL A 935 13.50 -34.48 -12.25
CA VAL A 935 12.72 -35.29 -11.27
C VAL A 935 12.12 -36.60 -11.82
N GLY A 936 12.43 -36.98 -13.07
CA GLY A 936 11.94 -38.22 -13.71
C GLY A 936 10.61 -38.06 -14.45
N THR A 937 9.95 -39.16 -14.83
CA THR A 937 8.73 -39.17 -15.67
C THR A 937 7.41 -39.06 -14.88
N GLY A 938 7.49 -38.98 -13.55
CA GLY A 938 6.33 -39.04 -12.65
C GLY A 938 5.45 -37.78 -12.64
N PRO A 939 4.12 -37.90 -12.41
CA PRO A 939 3.16 -36.78 -12.29
C PRO A 939 3.45 -35.74 -11.21
N ALA A 940 4.24 -36.12 -10.19
CA ALA A 940 4.22 -35.49 -8.87
C ALA A 940 4.85 -34.09 -8.81
N ASP A 941 5.46 -33.60 -9.89
CA ASP A 941 6.14 -32.30 -9.94
C ASP A 941 5.70 -31.43 -11.13
N THR A 942 4.62 -31.77 -11.80
CA THR A 942 4.07 -31.04 -12.96
C THR A 942 2.95 -30.09 -12.52
N TYR A 943 3.08 -28.80 -12.80
CA TYR A 943 2.15 -27.76 -12.37
C TYR A 943 1.61 -26.97 -13.56
N CYS A 944 0.43 -26.37 -13.41
CA CYS A 944 -0.16 -25.47 -14.38
C CYS A 944 0.41 -24.05 -14.21
N TYR A 945 0.82 -23.47 -15.33
CA TYR A 945 1.27 -22.10 -15.49
C TYR A 945 0.33 -21.37 -16.45
N GLN A 946 0.27 -20.06 -16.35
CA GLN A 946 -0.49 -19.22 -17.26
C GLN A 946 0.28 -17.94 -17.59
N GLN A 947 0.28 -17.54 -18.86
CA GLN A 947 1.01 -16.36 -19.34
C GLN A 947 0.31 -15.75 -20.57
N ARG A 948 0.40 -14.43 -20.75
CA ARG A 948 -0.11 -13.74 -21.93
C ARG A 948 0.76 -14.07 -23.15
N VAL A 949 0.13 -14.24 -24.31
CA VAL A 949 0.82 -14.40 -25.59
C VAL A 949 1.14 -13.01 -26.14
N ASP A 950 2.42 -12.74 -26.37
CA ASP A 950 2.88 -11.51 -27.04
C ASP A 950 3.06 -11.77 -28.55
N TYR A 951 3.46 -10.74 -29.29
CA TYR A 951 3.60 -10.81 -30.74
C TYR A 951 4.94 -10.21 -31.18
N GLU A 952 5.58 -10.86 -32.15
CA GLU A 952 6.73 -10.35 -32.87
C GLU A 952 6.35 -9.17 -33.78
N ASP A 953 7.35 -8.42 -34.29
CA ASP A 953 7.13 -7.30 -35.23
C ASP A 953 6.37 -7.72 -36.50
N ASP A 954 6.47 -8.98 -36.91
CA ASP A 954 5.76 -9.56 -38.05
C ASP A 954 4.34 -10.07 -37.70
N GLY A 955 3.89 -9.85 -36.46
CA GLY A 955 2.61 -10.28 -35.93
C GLY A 955 2.53 -11.76 -35.56
N ALA A 956 3.62 -12.53 -35.65
CA ALA A 956 3.63 -13.93 -35.22
C ALA A 956 3.56 -14.03 -33.68
N PRO A 957 2.76 -14.96 -33.11
CA PRO A 957 2.70 -15.18 -31.67
C PRO A 957 4.04 -15.64 -31.08
N ILE A 958 4.40 -15.12 -29.91
CA ILE A 958 5.55 -15.56 -29.11
C ILE A 958 5.23 -15.51 -27.61
N MET A 959 5.84 -16.38 -26.81
CA MET A 959 5.83 -16.26 -25.35
C MET A 959 7.11 -15.56 -24.89
N GLY A 960 6.97 -14.39 -24.24
CA GLY A 960 8.08 -13.62 -23.68
C GLY A 960 8.81 -14.29 -22.51
N GLN A 961 9.70 -13.55 -21.84
CA GLN A 961 10.32 -14.00 -20.57
C GLN A 961 9.22 -14.20 -19.52
N GLY A 962 9.14 -15.39 -18.92
CA GLY A 962 8.20 -15.64 -17.82
C GLY A 962 8.51 -14.72 -16.63
N GLU A 963 7.49 -14.30 -15.89
CA GLU A 963 7.67 -13.61 -14.61
C GLU A 963 7.18 -14.53 -13.46
N VAL A 964 8.04 -14.79 -12.47
CA VAL A 964 7.76 -15.67 -11.32
C VAL A 964 7.70 -14.84 -10.04
N ALA A 965 6.83 -15.24 -9.12
CA ALA A 965 6.67 -14.60 -7.84
C ALA A 965 7.93 -14.66 -6.96
N GLY A 966 8.34 -13.50 -6.45
CA GLY A 966 9.21 -13.41 -5.28
C GLY A 966 8.47 -13.90 -4.02
N SER A 967 9.19 -14.56 -3.12
CA SER A 967 8.68 -15.06 -1.84
C SER A 967 7.79 -14.06 -1.08
N THR A 968 6.58 -14.51 -0.73
CA THR A 968 5.53 -13.82 0.04
C THR A 968 5.80 -13.84 1.56
N THR A 969 6.92 -13.28 2.01
CA THR A 969 7.10 -12.96 3.44
C THR A 969 6.65 -11.54 3.79
N GLY A 970 6.09 -10.80 2.83
CA GLY A 970 5.58 -9.46 3.01
C GLY A 970 4.08 -9.35 2.73
N ASN A 971 3.43 -8.46 3.46
CA ASN A 971 2.03 -8.06 3.33
C ASN A 971 1.82 -7.13 2.08
N ARG A 972 2.66 -7.31 1.06
CA ARG A 972 2.85 -6.53 -0.17
C ARG A 972 3.03 -7.48 -1.35
N ILE A 973 2.55 -7.07 -2.51
CA ILE A 973 2.92 -7.68 -3.78
C ILE A 973 3.93 -6.70 -4.39
N GLU A 974 5.23 -6.99 -4.27
CA GLU A 974 6.23 -6.25 -5.04
C GLU A 974 6.12 -6.67 -6.51
N GLY A 975 6.13 -5.66 -7.39
CA GLY A 975 5.78 -5.78 -8.80
C GLY A 975 6.59 -6.79 -9.58
N ALA A 976 6.01 -7.20 -10.72
CA ALA A 976 6.49 -8.17 -11.71
C ALA A 976 6.08 -9.64 -11.48
N SER A 977 4.90 -9.95 -10.92
CA SER A 977 4.42 -11.36 -10.95
C SER A 977 2.91 -11.52 -10.77
N THR A 978 2.14 -10.44 -10.91
CA THR A 978 0.69 -10.45 -10.72
C THR A 978 0.02 -10.06 -12.02
N PHE A 979 -0.55 -11.06 -12.70
CA PHE A 979 -1.18 -10.90 -14.00
C PHE A 979 -2.68 -10.58 -13.82
N PHE A 980 -3.22 -9.73 -14.70
CA PHE A 980 -4.59 -9.24 -14.69
C PHE A 980 -5.35 -9.80 -15.89
N ILE A 981 -6.61 -10.20 -15.70
CA ILE A 981 -7.55 -10.37 -16.83
C ILE A 981 -8.62 -9.29 -16.64
N VAL A 982 -8.71 -8.38 -17.61
CA VAL A 982 -9.65 -7.26 -17.58
C VAL A 982 -11.10 -7.81 -17.68
N PRO A 983 -12.02 -7.45 -16.76
CA PRO A 983 -13.43 -7.80 -16.89
C PRO A 983 -14.06 -7.17 -18.14
N MET A 984 -15.13 -7.78 -18.67
CA MET A 984 -15.88 -7.25 -19.83
C MET A 984 -16.18 -5.74 -19.70
N GLY A 985 -15.72 -4.93 -20.67
CA GLY A 985 -16.19 -3.56 -20.89
C GLY A 985 -15.14 -2.45 -20.89
N GLU A 986 -13.84 -2.74 -20.68
CA GLU A 986 -12.78 -1.73 -20.68
C GLU A 986 -11.62 -2.09 -21.62
N LYS A 987 -11.12 -1.12 -22.38
CA LYS A 987 -9.91 -1.25 -23.20
C LYS A 987 -8.69 -0.79 -22.40
N TRP A 988 -7.61 -1.57 -22.44
CA TRP A 988 -6.28 -1.12 -22.05
C TRP A 988 -5.59 -0.50 -23.27
N GLU A 989 -5.18 0.77 -23.20
CA GLU A 989 -4.26 1.35 -24.20
C GLU A 989 -2.85 1.25 -23.63
N GLU A 990 -1.95 0.55 -24.34
CA GLU A 990 -0.53 0.59 -24.00
C GLU A 990 0.00 2.01 -24.20
N PRO A 991 0.87 2.51 -23.29
CA PRO A 991 1.52 3.79 -23.51
C PRO A 991 2.34 3.73 -24.80
N PRO A 992 2.36 4.80 -25.62
CA PRO A 992 3.16 4.82 -26.84
C PRO A 992 4.61 4.49 -26.52
N ALA A 993 5.21 3.59 -27.30
CA ALA A 993 6.60 3.19 -27.16
C ALA A 993 7.49 4.43 -26.99
N LYS A 994 8.34 4.44 -25.96
CA LYS A 994 9.34 5.49 -25.77
C LYS A 994 10.14 5.61 -27.06
N LYS A 995 9.93 6.70 -27.81
CA LYS A 995 10.98 7.17 -28.72
C LYS A 995 12.22 7.36 -27.85
N LYS A 996 13.34 6.76 -28.25
CA LYS A 996 14.64 7.11 -27.68
C LYS A 996 14.84 8.59 -27.99
N ASP A 997 14.52 9.45 -27.03
CA ASP A 997 15.03 10.81 -27.01
C ASP A 997 16.54 10.68 -26.83
N THR A 998 17.26 10.80 -27.95
CA THR A 998 18.69 11.03 -27.94
C THR A 998 18.91 12.26 -27.05
N PRO A 999 19.70 12.16 -25.96
CA PRO A 999 19.98 13.32 -25.14
C PRO A 999 20.60 14.41 -26.01
N ALA A 1000 20.09 15.64 -25.89
CA ALA A 1000 20.79 16.79 -26.46
C ALA A 1000 22.23 16.78 -25.92
N PRO A 1001 23.25 16.99 -26.77
CA PRO A 1001 24.63 17.01 -26.31
C PRO A 1001 24.79 18.09 -25.24
N ALA A 1002 25.42 17.72 -24.13
CA ALA A 1002 25.73 18.65 -23.04
C ALA A 1002 26.50 19.86 -23.61
N PRO A 1003 26.21 21.10 -23.16
CA PRO A 1003 27.02 22.25 -23.54
C PRO A 1003 28.47 21.98 -23.13
N ALA A 1004 29.38 22.14 -24.09
CA ALA A 1004 30.82 21.96 -23.88
C ALA A 1004 31.28 22.84 -22.72
N ALA A 1005 31.96 22.24 -21.75
CA ALA A 1005 32.66 22.98 -20.72
C ALA A 1005 33.74 23.83 -21.40
N GLU A 1006 33.66 25.15 -21.24
CA GLU A 1006 34.75 26.05 -21.61
C GLU A 1006 35.98 25.69 -20.77
N GLU A 1007 37.08 25.39 -21.46
CA GLU A 1007 38.39 25.22 -20.86
C GLU A 1007 38.83 26.52 -20.17
N PRO A 1008 39.46 26.47 -18.98
CA PRO A 1008 40.04 27.65 -18.37
C PRO A 1008 41.26 28.10 -19.19
N ALA A 1009 41.19 29.31 -19.73
CA ALA A 1009 42.33 29.98 -20.32
C ALA A 1009 43.40 30.26 -19.24
N ALA A 1010 44.65 30.04 -19.64
CA ALA A 1010 45.85 30.13 -18.83
C ALA A 1010 46.16 31.53 -18.28
N GLU A 1011 46.96 31.51 -17.21
CA GLU A 1011 47.55 32.58 -16.40
C GLU A 1011 47.97 33.88 -17.12
N GLU A 1012 47.69 35.01 -16.46
CA GLU A 1012 48.67 36.01 -16.02
C GLU A 1012 48.26 36.62 -14.67
#